data_AF-A0A3L6GC97-F1
#
_entry.id   AF-A0A3L6GC97-F1
#
_cell.length_a   1.000
_cell.length_b   1.000
_cell.length_c   1.000
_cell.angle_alpha   90.00
_cell.angle_beta   90.00
_cell.angle_gamma   90.00
#
_symmetry.space_group_name_H-M   'P 1'
#
loop_
_entity.id
_entity.type
_entity.pdbx_description
1 polymer ?
#
loop_
_entity_poly.entity_id
_entity_poly.type
_entity_poly.pdbx_seq_one_letter_code
_entity_poly.pdbx_strand_id
1 'polypeptide(L)'
;MPAHVQVSSAYAHNPLIHALCKRGRVVDALVVLDGMLCRGCAPDVVTYNILLQAACKGRGYRQALELIDFMRAEGCEPNNVTYNVIIDAMCREGDVDQARELLNSLPSRGCKPNTINYNTVLKGFCSIERWVDADEILDEMVRENCPPNEATLNVIINTLCRKGLLQKVTRYLEKMSKHGCTANAVTYNAIISGMCEQGNVDSALELLSNMQSFGCKPDIVTYNTVLKGLCSADRWEDAEELMIKMSQNDRLPDNSTFNTIISFWCQKGLILQAFEVFKQMLEKGCNPNSTTYSTIIGGLAKAGKMEQALELLNEMTNKGFNTDKMYRVLTESLNKEDKIEEVVQVVHKLQDSSISPQTVLYNTVLLGLCRNGKTDYAIDVLADMVSCGCMPDESTYIILIEGCEHIGLYTWFEVYFLDSRLAKASSYPKYKSFQARTLDQYSLFLFGDTVATYGQLTSTYNMSRLIIKLIDVPVSFSSIQERRAPRSPCPRRQDGPGARRRLLLLNAGLAGLVGAATVHRLAVAVLASVAGSERVAASDGAVRETVVPIACGASAEAVTASSPASRETVVSTARGASWEAVAISQAGSNEPPSNSTPTTSSASGQLSPSFYAQSCPDVELAVRDVVRSASTLDPSIPGKLLRLVFHDCFVEGCDASVLIQGNGTERTDPANLSLGGFNVIDAAKRLLEAVCPATVSCSDIVVLAARDAVVFTGGPAVPVALGRRDGLVSLASNVRRNIIDTGFSVDAMAASFTAKGLTLDDLVTLSGGHTIGSAHCNTFRERFQQVANGSMTPVDGSMNADYANELIQACSANGTVPAGTAAVGCDSGSASVFDNTYFANLLGGRGLLRTDAALVQNATTRAKVAEFAQSQDGFFASWASSYARLTSLGVKVGADGEVRRTCSSVNG
;
A
#
# COMPACT_ATOMS: atom_id res chain seq x y z
N MET A 1 -2.19 -36.96 -33.80
CA MET A 1 -3.12 -36.70 -32.68
C MET A 1 -2.95 -35.22 -32.32
N PRO A 2 -4.01 -34.39 -32.32
CA PRO A 2 -3.86 -32.99 -31.96
C PRO A 2 -3.67 -32.83 -30.45
N ALA A 3 -2.89 -31.83 -30.08
CA ALA A 3 -2.45 -31.48 -28.74
C ALA A 3 -3.64 -31.16 -27.81
N HIS A 4 -3.55 -31.63 -26.56
CA HIS A 4 -4.42 -31.20 -25.47
C HIS A 4 -4.18 -29.71 -25.20
N VAL A 5 -5.15 -28.88 -25.59
CA VAL A 5 -5.31 -27.51 -25.12
C VAL A 5 -5.54 -27.57 -23.61
N GLN A 6 -4.63 -27.02 -22.81
CA GLN A 6 -4.85 -26.82 -21.38
C GLN A 6 -5.95 -25.76 -21.24
N VAL A 7 -7.16 -26.22 -20.92
CA VAL A 7 -8.33 -25.37 -20.65
C VAL A 7 -8.04 -24.56 -19.39
N SER A 8 -7.92 -23.24 -19.50
CA SER A 8 -7.70 -22.37 -18.34
C SER A 8 -8.88 -22.46 -17.36
N SER A 9 -8.62 -22.50 -16.06
CA SER A 9 -9.68 -22.63 -15.05
C SER A 9 -10.39 -21.28 -14.78
N ALA A 10 -11.69 -21.34 -14.43
CA ALA A 10 -12.48 -20.17 -14.04
C ALA A 10 -11.83 -19.31 -12.93
N TYR A 11 -11.05 -19.95 -12.06
CA TYR A 11 -10.39 -19.32 -10.92
C TYR A 11 -9.43 -18.19 -11.31
N ALA A 12 -8.76 -18.29 -12.44
CA ALA A 12 -7.83 -17.26 -12.94
C ALA A 12 -8.54 -15.99 -13.42
N HIS A 13 -9.81 -16.09 -13.85
CA HIS A 13 -10.59 -14.99 -14.41
C HIS A 13 -11.42 -14.27 -13.34
N ASN A 14 -11.79 -14.95 -12.25
CA ASN A 14 -12.60 -14.40 -11.16
C ASN A 14 -12.05 -13.10 -10.54
N PRO A 15 -10.73 -12.95 -10.27
CA PRO A 15 -10.18 -11.69 -9.75
C PRO A 15 -10.28 -10.53 -10.73
N LEU A 16 -10.09 -10.79 -12.03
CA LEU A 16 -10.23 -9.78 -13.09
C LEU A 16 -11.69 -9.34 -13.22
N ILE A 17 -12.60 -10.30 -13.30
CA ILE A 17 -14.05 -10.06 -13.33
C ILE A 17 -14.48 -9.27 -12.09
N HIS A 18 -14.01 -9.65 -10.89
CA HIS A 18 -14.30 -8.93 -9.64
C HIS A 18 -13.74 -7.50 -9.63
N ALA A 19 -12.51 -7.28 -10.09
CA ALA A 19 -11.90 -5.95 -10.16
C ALA A 19 -12.62 -5.04 -11.15
N LEU A 20 -13.04 -5.56 -12.31
CA LEU A 20 -13.84 -4.83 -13.30
C LEU A 20 -15.22 -4.47 -12.73
N CYS A 21 -15.89 -5.44 -12.09
CA CYS A 21 -17.17 -5.25 -11.43
C CYS A 21 -17.10 -4.19 -10.31
N LYS A 22 -16.06 -4.20 -9.47
CA LYS A 22 -15.86 -3.22 -8.39
C LYS A 22 -15.69 -1.79 -8.91
N ARG A 23 -15.18 -1.63 -10.14
CA ARG A 23 -15.03 -0.34 -10.84
C ARG A 23 -16.26 0.06 -11.65
N GLY A 24 -17.37 -0.68 -11.53
CA GLY A 24 -18.61 -0.43 -12.28
C GLY A 24 -18.57 -0.85 -13.75
N ARG A 25 -17.50 -1.51 -14.20
CA ARG A 25 -17.27 -1.93 -15.60
C ARG A 25 -17.87 -3.31 -15.89
N VAL A 26 -19.19 -3.45 -15.69
CA VAL A 26 -19.91 -4.74 -15.81
C VAL A 26 -19.89 -5.28 -17.24
N VAL A 27 -19.99 -4.41 -18.25
CA VAL A 27 -19.97 -4.80 -19.67
C VAL A 27 -18.62 -5.45 -20.03
N ASP A 28 -17.52 -4.85 -19.59
CA ASP A 28 -16.18 -5.42 -19.82
C ASP A 28 -16.01 -6.77 -19.09
N ALA A 29 -16.62 -6.93 -17.91
CA ALA A 29 -16.61 -8.20 -17.19
C ALA A 29 -17.40 -9.30 -17.92
N LEU A 30 -18.51 -8.96 -18.59
CA LEU A 30 -19.26 -9.89 -19.44
C LEU A 30 -18.50 -10.24 -20.73
N VAL A 31 -17.71 -9.32 -21.29
CA VAL A 31 -16.80 -9.64 -22.41
C VAL A 31 -15.71 -10.62 -21.98
N VAL A 32 -15.22 -10.51 -20.74
CA VAL A 32 -14.28 -11.50 -20.19
C VAL A 32 -14.96 -12.87 -20.03
N LEU A 33 -16.22 -12.93 -19.59
CA LEU A 33 -17.01 -14.17 -19.52
C LEU A 33 -17.19 -14.81 -20.91
N ASP A 34 -17.56 -14.04 -21.93
CA ASP A 34 -17.69 -14.52 -23.31
C ASP A 34 -16.35 -15.04 -23.86
N GLY A 35 -15.27 -14.33 -23.55
CA GLY A 35 -13.91 -14.77 -23.86
C GLY A 35 -13.48 -16.06 -23.15
N MET A 36 -14.00 -16.33 -21.94
CA MET A 36 -13.77 -17.60 -21.25
C MET A 36 -14.48 -18.74 -21.98
N LEU A 37 -15.76 -18.55 -22.32
CA LEU A 37 -16.57 -19.56 -23.02
C LEU A 37 -16.03 -19.88 -24.41
N CYS A 38 -15.66 -18.86 -25.20
CA CYS A 38 -15.05 -19.04 -26.53
C CYS A 38 -13.73 -19.83 -26.49
N ARG A 39 -13.04 -19.83 -25.36
CA ARG A 39 -11.77 -20.56 -25.15
C ARG A 39 -11.98 -21.92 -24.48
N GLY A 40 -13.22 -22.36 -24.33
CA GLY A 40 -13.59 -23.64 -23.70
C GLY A 40 -13.39 -23.66 -22.18
N CYS A 41 -13.22 -22.49 -21.54
CA CYS A 41 -13.00 -22.37 -20.10
C CYS A 41 -14.34 -22.22 -19.39
N ALA A 42 -14.84 -23.31 -18.78
CA ALA A 42 -16.15 -23.34 -18.13
C ALA A 42 -16.19 -22.42 -16.88
N PRO A 43 -17.01 -21.36 -16.85
CA PRO A 43 -17.20 -20.52 -15.68
C PRO A 43 -17.83 -21.30 -14.52
N ASP A 44 -17.47 -20.95 -13.28
CA ASP A 44 -18.00 -21.61 -12.08
C ASP A 44 -19.06 -20.75 -11.37
N VAL A 45 -19.70 -21.33 -10.35
CA VAL A 45 -20.73 -20.65 -9.55
C VAL A 45 -20.21 -19.34 -8.93
N VAL A 46 -18.91 -19.26 -8.61
CA VAL A 46 -18.30 -18.05 -8.05
C VAL A 46 -18.17 -16.96 -9.12
N THR A 47 -17.77 -17.31 -10.35
CA THR A 47 -17.72 -16.40 -11.50
C THR A 47 -19.08 -15.73 -11.70
N TYR A 48 -20.14 -16.55 -11.77
CA TYR A 48 -21.50 -16.05 -11.96
C TYR A 48 -21.99 -15.24 -10.77
N ASN A 49 -21.72 -15.64 -9.52
CA ASN A 49 -22.13 -14.87 -8.34
C ASN A 49 -21.51 -13.46 -8.29
N ILE A 50 -20.25 -13.30 -8.71
CA ILE A 50 -19.59 -11.98 -8.81
C ILE A 50 -20.31 -11.11 -9.85
N LEU A 51 -20.57 -11.66 -11.03
CA LEU A 51 -21.27 -10.97 -12.11
C LEU A 51 -22.71 -10.62 -11.75
N LEU A 52 -23.44 -11.55 -11.11
CA LEU A 52 -24.80 -11.34 -10.63
C LEU A 52 -24.85 -10.21 -9.60
N GLN A 53 -23.91 -10.19 -8.65
CA GLN A 53 -23.85 -9.13 -7.65
C GLN A 53 -23.58 -7.76 -8.28
N ALA A 54 -22.73 -7.71 -9.32
CA ALA A 54 -22.42 -6.50 -10.05
C ALA A 54 -23.58 -6.04 -10.95
N ALA A 55 -24.23 -6.97 -11.65
CA ALA A 55 -25.40 -6.74 -12.49
C ALA A 55 -26.57 -6.18 -11.67
N CYS A 56 -26.85 -6.79 -10.51
CA CYS A 56 -27.87 -6.30 -9.58
C CYS A 56 -27.60 -4.86 -9.09
N LYS A 57 -26.33 -4.46 -8.93
CA LYS A 57 -25.98 -3.09 -8.51
C LYS A 57 -26.04 -2.07 -9.65
N GLY A 58 -25.79 -2.50 -10.89
CA GLY A 58 -25.71 -1.61 -12.04
C GLY A 58 -27.03 -1.41 -12.79
N ARG A 59 -27.79 -2.49 -13.01
CA ARG A 59 -28.95 -2.48 -13.92
C ARG A 59 -30.21 -3.16 -13.37
N GLY A 60 -30.19 -3.57 -12.09
CA GLY A 60 -31.31 -4.18 -11.38
C GLY A 60 -31.39 -5.71 -11.49
N TYR A 61 -32.18 -6.35 -10.62
CA TYR A 61 -32.23 -7.82 -10.50
C TYR A 61 -32.82 -8.55 -11.71
N ARG A 62 -33.67 -7.90 -12.52
CA ARG A 62 -34.35 -8.55 -13.67
C ARG A 62 -33.36 -9.04 -14.74
N GLN A 63 -32.35 -8.24 -15.03
CA GLN A 63 -31.28 -8.63 -15.96
C GLN A 63 -30.33 -9.66 -15.34
N ALA A 64 -30.25 -9.71 -14.01
CA ALA A 64 -29.52 -10.77 -13.32
C ALA A 64 -30.24 -12.12 -13.39
N LEU A 65 -31.58 -12.16 -13.57
CA LEU A 65 -32.31 -13.40 -13.86
C LEU A 65 -31.95 -13.98 -15.23
N GLU A 66 -31.76 -13.14 -16.26
CA GLU A 66 -31.27 -13.58 -17.57
C GLU A 66 -29.89 -14.25 -17.46
N LEU A 67 -29.02 -13.73 -16.59
CA LEU A 67 -27.72 -14.32 -16.33
C LEU A 67 -27.80 -15.66 -15.57
N ILE A 68 -28.86 -15.91 -14.79
CA ILE A 68 -29.13 -17.22 -14.20
C ILE A 68 -29.58 -18.23 -15.27
N ASP A 69 -30.42 -17.81 -16.20
CA ASP A 69 -30.85 -18.68 -17.31
C ASP A 69 -29.67 -19.03 -18.21
N PHE A 70 -28.78 -18.06 -18.46
CA PHE A 70 -27.51 -18.29 -19.14
C PHE A 70 -26.58 -19.25 -18.36
N MET A 71 -26.41 -19.04 -17.06
CA MET A 71 -25.63 -19.92 -16.18
C MET A 71 -26.09 -21.39 -16.29
N ARG A 72 -27.41 -21.63 -16.33
CA ARG A 72 -28.01 -22.96 -16.52
C ARG A 72 -27.80 -23.52 -17.92
N ALA A 73 -27.96 -22.70 -18.96
CA ALA A 73 -27.75 -23.11 -20.35
C ALA A 73 -26.32 -23.60 -20.59
N GLU A 74 -25.34 -22.99 -19.92
CA GLU A 74 -23.93 -23.39 -19.92
C GLU A 74 -23.61 -24.57 -18.98
N GLY A 75 -24.64 -25.19 -18.36
CA GLY A 75 -24.49 -26.38 -17.52
C GLY A 75 -23.97 -26.12 -16.10
N CYS A 76 -24.00 -24.87 -15.62
CA CYS A 76 -23.63 -24.51 -14.25
C CYS A 76 -24.89 -24.37 -13.39
N GLU A 77 -25.08 -25.24 -12.40
CA GLU A 77 -26.30 -25.21 -11.58
C GLU A 77 -26.26 -24.13 -10.47
N PRO A 78 -27.26 -23.22 -10.39
CA PRO A 78 -27.36 -22.23 -9.33
C PRO A 78 -27.56 -22.88 -7.95
N ASN A 79 -26.95 -22.29 -6.91
CA ASN A 79 -27.12 -22.76 -5.52
C ASN A 79 -27.79 -21.71 -4.63
N ASN A 80 -27.96 -22.04 -3.33
CA ASN A 80 -28.55 -21.11 -2.34
C ASN A 80 -27.85 -19.75 -2.26
N VAL A 81 -26.53 -19.67 -2.50
CA VAL A 81 -25.78 -18.41 -2.53
C VAL A 81 -26.16 -17.59 -3.75
N THR A 82 -26.25 -18.22 -4.93
CA THR A 82 -26.67 -17.58 -6.18
C THR A 82 -28.05 -16.95 -6.07
N TYR A 83 -29.05 -17.71 -5.59
CA TYR A 83 -30.40 -17.17 -5.41
C TYR A 83 -30.46 -16.11 -4.30
N ASN A 84 -29.65 -16.22 -3.24
CA ASN A 84 -29.61 -15.20 -2.19
C ASN A 84 -29.16 -13.83 -2.73
N VAL A 85 -28.24 -13.79 -3.71
CA VAL A 85 -27.82 -12.54 -4.35
C VAL A 85 -29.02 -11.83 -5.03
N ILE A 86 -29.87 -12.60 -5.71
CA ILE A 86 -31.07 -12.07 -6.36
C ILE A 86 -32.13 -11.67 -5.34
N ILE A 87 -32.41 -12.53 -4.36
CA ILE A 87 -33.37 -12.26 -3.29
C ILE A 87 -33.00 -10.98 -2.53
N ASP A 88 -31.71 -10.79 -2.19
CA ASP A 88 -31.22 -9.55 -1.56
C ASP A 88 -31.39 -8.33 -2.46
N ALA A 89 -31.12 -8.47 -3.77
CA ALA A 89 -31.31 -7.39 -4.73
C ALA A 89 -32.79 -6.97 -4.85
N MET A 90 -33.71 -7.95 -5.00
CA MET A 90 -35.16 -7.71 -4.99
C MET A 90 -35.61 -7.00 -3.71
N CYS A 91 -35.14 -7.46 -2.54
CA CYS A 91 -35.47 -6.83 -1.26
C CYS A 91 -34.96 -5.39 -1.16
N ARG A 92 -33.77 -5.08 -1.72
CA ARG A 92 -33.21 -3.72 -1.76
C ARG A 92 -33.95 -2.79 -2.72
N GLU A 93 -34.51 -3.32 -3.80
CA GLU A 93 -35.32 -2.57 -4.76
C GLU A 93 -36.78 -2.39 -4.30
N GLY A 94 -37.21 -3.10 -3.25
CA GLY A 94 -38.55 -3.00 -2.67
C GLY A 94 -39.53 -4.06 -3.16
N ASP A 95 -39.14 -4.90 -4.13
CA ASP A 95 -39.94 -5.98 -4.70
C ASP A 95 -39.94 -7.24 -3.80
N VAL A 96 -40.30 -7.07 -2.52
CA VAL A 96 -40.21 -8.11 -1.48
C VAL A 96 -41.17 -9.28 -1.75
N ASP A 97 -42.33 -9.04 -2.37
CA ASP A 97 -43.26 -10.13 -2.76
C ASP A 97 -42.65 -11.06 -3.80
N GLN A 98 -41.93 -10.51 -4.79
CA GLN A 98 -41.21 -11.34 -5.77
C GLN A 98 -40.04 -12.08 -5.13
N ALA A 99 -39.35 -11.45 -4.16
CA ALA A 99 -38.32 -12.11 -3.38
C ALA A 99 -38.88 -13.32 -2.60
N ARG A 100 -40.10 -13.18 -2.07
CA ARG A 100 -40.85 -14.24 -1.38
C ARG A 100 -41.27 -15.35 -2.33
N GLU A 101 -41.80 -15.02 -3.51
CA GLU A 101 -42.13 -16.02 -4.54
C GLU A 101 -40.89 -16.81 -4.97
N LEU A 102 -39.76 -16.13 -5.18
CA LEU A 102 -38.50 -16.79 -5.53
C LEU A 102 -38.03 -17.73 -4.43
N LEU A 103 -38.09 -17.32 -3.16
CA LEU A 103 -37.77 -18.16 -1.99
C LEU A 103 -38.63 -19.44 -1.97
N ASN A 104 -39.94 -19.30 -2.16
CA ASN A 104 -40.89 -20.43 -2.18
C ASN A 104 -40.66 -21.37 -3.38
N SER A 105 -40.13 -20.84 -4.48
CA SER A 105 -39.80 -21.64 -5.67
C SER A 105 -38.49 -22.41 -5.57
N LEU A 106 -37.62 -22.13 -4.57
CA LEU A 106 -36.29 -22.77 -4.46
C LEU A 106 -36.35 -24.31 -4.44
N PRO A 107 -37.30 -24.98 -3.73
CA PRO A 107 -37.38 -26.44 -3.76
C PRO A 107 -37.61 -27.01 -5.16
N SER A 108 -38.46 -26.35 -5.97
CA SER A 108 -38.70 -26.73 -7.38
C SER A 108 -37.48 -26.51 -8.28
N ARG A 109 -36.54 -25.66 -7.84
CA ARG A 109 -35.26 -25.36 -8.50
C ARG A 109 -34.10 -26.19 -7.93
N GLY A 110 -34.38 -27.23 -7.15
CA GLY A 110 -33.38 -28.15 -6.60
C GLY A 110 -32.64 -27.65 -5.36
N CYS A 111 -33.06 -26.52 -4.76
CA CYS A 111 -32.42 -25.93 -3.58
C CYS A 111 -33.37 -25.91 -2.37
N LYS A 112 -32.94 -26.44 -1.22
CA LYS A 112 -33.70 -26.26 0.04
C LYS A 112 -33.34 -24.89 0.65
N PRO A 113 -34.31 -23.98 0.91
CA PRO A 113 -34.06 -22.72 1.59
C PRO A 113 -33.33 -22.93 2.93
N ASN A 114 -32.34 -22.08 3.23
CA ASN A 114 -31.62 -22.08 4.50
C ASN A 114 -31.86 -20.79 5.30
N THR A 115 -31.29 -20.72 6.50
CA THR A 115 -31.42 -19.56 7.40
C THR A 115 -30.99 -18.24 6.74
N ILE A 116 -30.00 -18.25 5.84
CA ILE A 116 -29.54 -17.04 5.15
C ILE A 116 -30.62 -16.54 4.18
N ASN A 117 -31.21 -17.44 3.39
CA ASN A 117 -32.27 -17.07 2.44
C ASN A 117 -33.50 -16.49 3.18
N TYR A 118 -33.93 -17.13 4.27
CA TYR A 118 -35.02 -16.63 5.10
C TYR A 118 -34.69 -15.28 5.75
N ASN A 119 -33.50 -15.12 6.32
CA ASN A 119 -33.08 -13.86 6.95
C ASN A 119 -33.03 -12.69 5.96
N THR A 120 -32.66 -12.95 4.69
CA THR A 120 -32.66 -11.93 3.63
C THR A 120 -34.07 -11.44 3.32
N VAL A 121 -35.03 -12.35 3.11
CA VAL A 121 -36.45 -11.99 2.87
C VAL A 121 -37.08 -11.33 4.10
N LEU A 122 -36.79 -11.87 5.29
CA LEU A 122 -37.22 -11.31 6.57
C LEU A 122 -36.75 -9.85 6.73
N LYS A 123 -35.49 -9.57 6.40
CA LYS A 123 -34.94 -8.20 6.38
C LYS A 123 -35.68 -7.32 5.38
N GLY A 124 -36.04 -7.85 4.21
CA GLY A 124 -36.87 -7.17 3.21
C GLY A 124 -38.22 -6.74 3.79
N PHE A 125 -38.99 -7.68 4.34
CA PHE A 125 -40.29 -7.40 4.96
C PHE A 125 -40.18 -6.39 6.12
N CYS A 126 -39.17 -6.53 6.98
CA CYS A 126 -38.92 -5.58 8.07
C CYS A 126 -38.61 -4.17 7.53
N SER A 127 -37.87 -4.06 6.43
CA SER A 127 -37.51 -2.78 5.81
C SER A 127 -38.71 -2.02 5.25
N ILE A 128 -39.76 -2.74 4.81
CA ILE A 128 -41.03 -2.17 4.33
C ILE A 128 -42.17 -2.24 5.36
N GLU A 129 -41.87 -2.51 6.64
CA GLU A 129 -42.87 -2.53 7.74
C GLU A 129 -43.99 -3.58 7.62
N ARG A 130 -43.79 -4.63 6.84
CA ARG A 130 -44.72 -5.76 6.70
C ARG A 130 -44.50 -6.83 7.77
N TRP A 131 -44.86 -6.47 9.02
CA TRP A 131 -44.59 -7.29 10.20
C TRP A 131 -45.37 -8.60 10.28
N VAL A 132 -46.55 -8.65 9.65
CA VAL A 132 -47.37 -9.88 9.61
C VAL A 132 -46.68 -10.93 8.75
N ASP A 133 -46.25 -10.55 7.55
CA ASP A 133 -45.47 -11.43 6.67
C ASP A 133 -44.13 -11.84 7.31
N ALA A 134 -43.49 -10.93 8.07
CA ALA A 134 -42.28 -11.25 8.83
C ALA A 134 -42.54 -12.33 9.91
N ASP A 135 -43.69 -12.28 10.59
CA ASP A 135 -44.08 -13.31 11.56
C ASP A 135 -44.40 -14.65 10.86
N GLU A 136 -45.06 -14.63 9.70
CA GLU A 136 -45.33 -15.83 8.90
C GLU A 136 -44.05 -16.54 8.42
N ILE A 137 -43.01 -15.76 8.08
CA ILE A 137 -41.67 -16.30 7.74
C ILE A 137 -41.05 -17.04 8.94
N LEU A 138 -41.16 -16.49 10.15
CA LEU A 138 -40.63 -17.14 11.35
C LEU A 138 -41.34 -18.47 11.63
N ASP A 139 -42.67 -18.51 11.46
CA ASP A 139 -43.47 -19.72 11.65
C ASP A 139 -43.15 -20.77 10.57
N GLU A 140 -42.93 -20.35 9.34
CA GLU A 140 -42.47 -21.24 8.26
C GLU A 140 -41.09 -21.82 8.50
N MET A 141 -40.14 -21.02 8.97
CA MET A 141 -38.80 -21.50 9.33
C MET A 141 -38.86 -22.68 10.31
N VAL A 142 -39.79 -22.63 11.28
CA VAL A 142 -40.05 -23.76 12.20
C VAL A 142 -40.65 -24.96 11.45
N ARG A 143 -41.66 -24.76 10.60
CA ARG A 143 -42.30 -25.82 9.81
C ARG A 143 -41.32 -26.55 8.88
N GLU A 144 -40.38 -25.83 8.29
CA GLU A 144 -39.39 -26.35 7.34
C GLU A 144 -38.14 -26.98 8.02
N ASN A 145 -38.18 -27.11 9.35
CA ASN A 145 -37.09 -27.61 10.21
C ASN A 145 -35.80 -26.77 10.12
N CYS A 146 -35.93 -25.45 10.03
CA CYS A 146 -34.84 -24.48 10.04
C CYS A 146 -35.15 -23.35 11.06
N PRO A 147 -35.21 -23.66 12.37
CA PRO A 147 -35.78 -22.75 13.37
C PRO A 147 -35.03 -21.41 13.45
N PRO A 148 -35.74 -20.31 13.75
CA PRO A 148 -35.12 -19.01 14.00
C PRO A 148 -34.06 -19.09 15.09
N ASN A 149 -32.90 -18.48 14.83
CA ASN A 149 -31.80 -18.35 15.79
C ASN A 149 -31.62 -16.88 16.23
N GLU A 150 -30.67 -16.65 17.13
CA GLU A 150 -30.33 -15.30 17.63
C GLU A 150 -30.10 -14.29 16.49
N ALA A 151 -29.37 -14.67 15.45
CA ALA A 151 -29.10 -13.81 14.30
C ALA A 151 -30.39 -13.44 13.52
N THR A 152 -31.34 -14.37 13.40
CA THR A 152 -32.64 -14.17 12.73
C THR A 152 -33.46 -13.11 13.46
N LEU A 153 -33.61 -13.24 14.77
CA LEU A 153 -34.44 -12.33 15.57
C LEU A 153 -33.76 -10.96 15.75
N ASN A 154 -32.42 -10.92 15.79
CA ASN A 154 -31.67 -9.66 15.78
C ASN A 154 -31.88 -8.83 14.51
N VAL A 155 -32.14 -9.44 13.35
CA VAL A 155 -32.51 -8.68 12.12
C VAL A 155 -33.77 -7.86 12.35
N ILE A 156 -34.80 -8.46 12.96
CA ILE A 156 -36.08 -7.80 13.23
C ILE A 156 -35.89 -6.74 14.31
N ILE A 157 -35.25 -7.08 15.43
CA ILE A 157 -35.01 -6.17 16.55
C ILE A 157 -34.22 -4.94 16.08
N ASN A 158 -33.12 -5.11 15.35
CA ASN A 158 -32.33 -4.01 14.80
C ASN A 158 -33.17 -3.10 13.89
N THR A 159 -34.04 -3.68 13.06
CA THR A 159 -34.88 -2.91 12.14
C THR A 159 -35.96 -2.14 12.89
N LEU A 160 -36.60 -2.74 13.89
CA LEU A 160 -37.58 -2.08 14.76
C LEU A 160 -36.94 -0.91 15.52
N CYS A 161 -35.73 -1.11 16.04
CA CYS A 161 -34.98 -0.08 16.76
C CYS A 161 -34.66 1.12 15.85
N ARG A 162 -34.21 0.87 14.61
CA ARG A 162 -33.95 1.94 13.63
C ARG A 162 -35.20 2.67 13.16
N LYS A 163 -36.36 2.01 13.15
CA LYS A 163 -37.66 2.61 12.78
C LYS A 163 -38.39 3.28 13.93
N GLY A 164 -37.85 3.19 15.14
CA GLY A 164 -38.47 3.72 16.34
C GLY A 164 -39.70 3.01 16.86
N LEU A 165 -39.87 1.75 16.48
CA LEU A 165 -41.00 0.93 16.90
C LEU A 165 -40.65 0.13 18.18
N LEU A 166 -40.16 0.82 19.20
CA LEU A 166 -39.68 0.21 20.45
C LEU A 166 -40.75 -0.63 21.17
N GLN A 167 -42.03 -0.25 21.07
CA GLN A 167 -43.13 -1.02 21.65
C GLN A 167 -43.22 -2.45 21.09
N LYS A 168 -42.84 -2.65 19.82
CA LYS A 168 -42.84 -3.98 19.18
C LYS A 168 -41.60 -4.80 19.56
N VAL A 169 -40.51 -4.16 20.01
CA VAL A 169 -39.26 -4.84 20.38
C VAL A 169 -39.49 -5.80 21.53
N THR A 170 -40.23 -5.41 22.57
CA THR A 170 -40.55 -6.26 23.73
C THR A 170 -41.23 -7.57 23.31
N ARG A 171 -42.17 -7.50 22.34
CA ARG A 171 -42.85 -8.68 21.79
C ARG A 171 -41.86 -9.64 21.12
N TYR A 172 -40.84 -9.12 20.42
CA TYR A 172 -39.83 -9.97 19.78
C TYR A 172 -38.79 -10.51 20.77
N LEU A 173 -38.48 -9.80 21.85
CA LEU A 173 -37.68 -10.33 22.96
C LEU A 173 -38.38 -11.52 23.63
N GLU A 174 -39.70 -11.46 23.84
CA GLU A 174 -40.48 -12.61 24.35
C GLU A 174 -40.49 -13.79 23.35
N LYS A 175 -40.56 -13.49 22.04
CA LYS A 175 -40.46 -14.53 21.00
C LYS A 175 -39.07 -15.19 20.99
N MET A 176 -37.98 -14.47 21.28
CA MET A 176 -36.65 -15.08 21.41
C MET A 176 -36.67 -16.21 22.43
N SER A 177 -37.22 -15.96 23.63
CA SER A 177 -37.32 -16.98 24.67
C SER A 177 -38.18 -18.19 24.26
N LYS A 178 -39.29 -17.96 23.56
CA LYS A 178 -40.16 -19.05 23.05
C LYS A 178 -39.45 -19.95 22.04
N HIS A 179 -38.54 -19.40 21.24
CA HIS A 179 -37.71 -20.16 20.30
C HIS A 179 -36.40 -20.67 20.91
N GLY A 180 -36.24 -20.59 22.24
CA GLY A 180 -35.04 -21.09 22.94
C GLY A 180 -33.79 -20.22 22.76
N CYS A 181 -33.96 -18.98 22.31
CA CYS A 181 -32.89 -17.99 22.15
C CYS A 181 -32.91 -16.99 23.33
N THR A 182 -31.75 -16.52 23.77
CA THR A 182 -31.64 -15.48 24.80
C THR A 182 -31.04 -14.21 24.22
N ALA A 183 -31.51 -13.06 24.70
CA ALA A 183 -30.94 -11.77 24.31
C ALA A 183 -29.52 -11.64 24.88
N ASN A 184 -28.56 -11.27 24.03
CA ASN A 184 -27.16 -11.07 24.38
C ASN A 184 -26.77 -9.58 24.30
N ALA A 185 -25.51 -9.25 24.58
CA ALA A 185 -25.04 -7.86 24.56
C ALA A 185 -25.30 -7.17 23.20
N VAL A 186 -25.17 -7.91 22.08
CA VAL A 186 -25.46 -7.38 20.73
C VAL A 186 -26.93 -6.96 20.61
N THR A 187 -27.84 -7.76 21.16
CA THR A 187 -29.29 -7.49 21.14
C THR A 187 -29.61 -6.22 21.92
N TYR A 188 -29.13 -6.13 23.16
CA TYR A 188 -29.39 -4.97 24.03
C TYR A 188 -28.70 -3.69 23.51
N ASN A 189 -27.48 -3.79 22.98
CA ASN A 189 -26.77 -2.64 22.41
C ASN A 189 -27.55 -2.04 21.23
N ALA A 190 -28.19 -2.86 20.40
CA ALA A 190 -29.03 -2.36 19.31
C ALA A 190 -30.30 -1.65 19.81
N ILE A 191 -30.93 -2.18 20.86
CA ILE A 191 -32.11 -1.57 21.48
C ILE A 191 -31.74 -0.23 22.10
N ILE A 192 -30.67 -0.21 22.88
CA ILE A 192 -30.11 1.01 23.50
C ILE A 192 -29.75 2.04 22.42
N SER A 193 -29.08 1.63 21.34
CA SER A 193 -28.75 2.53 20.22
C SER A 193 -30.01 3.12 19.58
N GLY A 194 -31.03 2.29 19.32
CA GLY A 194 -32.29 2.76 18.77
C GLY A 194 -33.02 3.73 19.70
N MET A 195 -33.08 3.43 21.00
CA MET A 195 -33.65 4.34 22.02
C MET A 195 -32.94 5.69 22.04
N CYS A 196 -31.60 5.69 22.00
CA CYS A 196 -30.79 6.89 21.96
C CYS A 196 -31.03 7.71 20.67
N GLU A 197 -31.12 7.07 19.52
CA GLU A 197 -31.38 7.73 18.22
C GLU A 197 -32.76 8.40 18.16
N GLN A 198 -33.74 7.89 18.92
CA GLN A 198 -35.07 8.48 19.05
C GLN A 198 -35.16 9.55 20.16
N GLY A 199 -34.05 9.84 20.84
CA GLY A 199 -34.02 10.76 21.97
C GLY A 199 -34.60 10.20 23.28
N ASN A 200 -35.01 8.93 23.32
CA ASN A 200 -35.50 8.28 24.53
C ASN A 200 -34.33 7.73 25.37
N VAL A 201 -33.48 8.65 25.86
CA VAL A 201 -32.25 8.31 26.57
C VAL A 201 -32.53 7.79 27.99
N ASP A 202 -33.64 8.19 28.62
CA ASP A 202 -34.03 7.68 29.95
C ASP A 202 -34.34 6.17 29.91
N SER A 203 -35.13 5.73 28.93
CA SER A 203 -35.37 4.28 28.76
C SER A 203 -34.09 3.52 28.41
N ALA A 204 -33.13 4.15 27.71
CA ALA A 204 -31.84 3.53 27.43
C ALA A 204 -30.99 3.33 28.71
N LEU A 205 -30.99 4.31 29.62
CA LEU A 205 -30.33 4.22 30.93
C LEU A 205 -30.99 3.18 31.85
N GLU A 206 -32.31 3.12 31.85
CA GLU A 206 -33.07 2.10 32.59
C GLU A 206 -32.74 0.69 32.07
N LEU A 207 -32.72 0.51 30.74
CA LEU A 207 -32.38 -0.77 30.13
C LEU A 207 -30.94 -1.19 30.46
N LEU A 208 -29.97 -0.27 30.36
CA LEU A 208 -28.59 -0.51 30.77
C LEU A 208 -28.49 -1.02 32.22
N SER A 209 -29.24 -0.40 33.14
CA SER A 209 -29.25 -0.77 34.56
C SER A 209 -29.87 -2.14 34.80
N ASN A 210 -30.90 -2.50 34.03
CA ASN A 210 -31.60 -3.77 34.16
C ASN A 210 -30.95 -4.94 33.41
N MET A 211 -30.00 -4.70 32.49
CA MET A 211 -29.34 -5.75 31.70
C MET A 211 -28.81 -6.93 32.54
N GLN A 212 -28.18 -6.65 33.68
CA GLN A 212 -27.65 -7.69 34.56
C GLN A 212 -28.75 -8.59 35.14
N SER A 213 -29.90 -8.01 35.49
CA SER A 213 -31.07 -8.75 35.99
C SER A 213 -31.67 -9.66 34.91
N PHE A 214 -31.50 -9.31 33.63
CA PHE A 214 -31.86 -10.13 32.47
C PHE A 214 -30.77 -11.15 32.08
N GLY A 215 -29.75 -11.32 32.92
CA GLY A 215 -28.67 -12.31 32.71
C GLY A 215 -27.59 -11.87 31.72
N CYS A 216 -27.55 -10.61 31.32
CA CYS A 216 -26.56 -10.07 30.39
C CYS A 216 -25.73 -8.96 31.03
N LYS A 217 -24.40 -9.10 31.09
CA LYS A 217 -23.55 -8.03 31.63
C LYS A 217 -23.25 -6.98 30.56
N PRO A 218 -23.44 -5.68 30.85
CA PRO A 218 -22.99 -4.61 29.95
C PRO A 218 -21.50 -4.72 29.62
N ASP A 219 -21.16 -4.48 28.35
CA ASP A 219 -19.79 -4.38 27.87
C ASP A 219 -19.42 -2.92 27.55
N ILE A 220 -18.17 -2.68 27.14
CA ILE A 220 -17.68 -1.33 26.81
C ILE A 220 -18.51 -0.72 25.67
N VAL A 221 -18.99 -1.54 24.72
CA VAL A 221 -19.82 -1.07 23.61
C VAL A 221 -21.18 -0.60 24.12
N THR A 222 -21.77 -1.27 25.10
CA THR A 222 -23.02 -0.85 25.75
C THR A 222 -22.88 0.55 26.35
N TYR A 223 -21.85 0.78 27.18
CA TYR A 223 -21.62 2.09 27.80
C TYR A 223 -21.35 3.18 26.77
N ASN A 224 -20.50 2.91 25.77
CA ASN A 224 -20.19 3.87 24.70
C ASN A 224 -21.43 4.24 23.87
N THR A 225 -22.36 3.30 23.68
CA THR A 225 -23.62 3.57 22.97
C THR A 225 -24.50 4.53 23.75
N VAL A 226 -24.67 4.32 25.06
CA VAL A 226 -25.44 5.24 25.93
C VAL A 226 -24.74 6.59 26.04
N LEU A 227 -23.42 6.63 26.20
CA LEU A 227 -22.63 7.87 26.23
C LEU A 227 -22.85 8.70 24.96
N LYS A 228 -22.83 8.07 23.78
CA LYS A 228 -23.14 8.74 22.51
C LYS A 228 -24.56 9.28 22.50
N GLY A 229 -25.53 8.54 23.03
CA GLY A 229 -26.92 8.98 23.17
C GLY A 229 -27.07 10.20 24.08
N LEU A 230 -26.45 10.17 25.26
CA LEU A 230 -26.44 11.27 26.23
C LEU A 230 -25.80 12.53 25.65
N CYS A 231 -24.65 12.39 24.97
CA CYS A 231 -24.03 13.48 24.24
C CYS A 231 -24.95 14.04 23.15
N SER A 232 -25.67 13.19 22.41
CA SER A 232 -26.59 13.65 21.36
C SER A 232 -27.82 14.38 21.93
N ALA A 233 -28.19 14.10 23.18
CA ALA A 233 -29.30 14.72 23.91
C ALA A 233 -28.88 15.89 24.81
N ASP A 234 -27.62 16.35 24.73
CA ASP A 234 -27.06 17.44 25.56
C ASP A 234 -27.09 17.18 27.09
N ARG A 235 -27.18 15.91 27.51
CA ARG A 235 -27.22 15.47 28.91
C ARG A 235 -25.84 15.05 29.43
N TRP A 236 -24.94 16.02 29.52
CA TRP A 236 -23.53 15.75 29.82
C TRP A 236 -23.26 15.36 31.29
N GLU A 237 -24.02 15.88 32.25
CA GLU A 237 -23.89 15.54 33.67
C GLU A 237 -24.11 14.03 33.87
N ASP A 238 -25.14 13.49 33.21
CA ASP A 238 -25.44 12.06 33.19
C ASP A 238 -24.34 11.26 32.46
N ALA A 239 -23.69 11.83 31.44
CA ALA A 239 -22.58 11.18 30.74
C ALA A 239 -21.32 11.07 31.62
N GLU A 240 -21.05 12.09 32.45
CA GLU A 240 -19.97 12.06 33.43
C GLU A 240 -20.26 11.06 34.54
N GLU A 241 -21.49 11.04 35.07
CA GLU A 241 -21.92 10.04 36.05
C GLU A 241 -21.81 8.62 35.47
N LEU A 242 -22.17 8.43 34.20
CA LEU A 242 -22.08 7.15 33.53
C LEU A 242 -20.63 6.67 33.37
N MET A 243 -19.67 7.57 33.14
CA MET A 243 -18.24 7.21 33.13
C MET A 243 -17.73 6.75 34.51
N ILE A 244 -18.26 7.34 35.59
CA ILE A 244 -17.95 6.92 36.95
C ILE A 244 -18.55 5.52 37.21
N LYS A 245 -19.82 5.31 36.85
CA LYS A 245 -20.50 4.00 36.95
C LYS A 245 -19.81 2.91 36.13
N MET A 246 -19.32 3.24 34.93
CA MET A 246 -18.53 2.33 34.09
C MET A 246 -17.28 1.85 34.84
N SER A 247 -16.55 2.78 35.47
CA SER A 247 -15.34 2.48 36.25
C SER A 247 -15.62 1.62 37.49
N GLN A 248 -16.77 1.84 38.16
CA GLN A 248 -17.20 1.06 39.33
C GLN A 248 -17.60 -0.39 38.99
N ASN A 249 -18.03 -0.64 37.75
CA ASN A 249 -18.41 -1.98 37.27
C ASN A 249 -17.24 -2.75 36.63
N ASP A 250 -16.01 -2.46 37.07
CA ASP A 250 -14.75 -3.04 36.57
C ASP A 250 -14.55 -2.90 35.03
N ARG A 251 -15.16 -1.86 34.42
CA ARG A 251 -14.94 -1.52 33.01
C ARG A 251 -14.17 -0.21 32.92
N LEU A 252 -12.97 -0.25 32.37
CA LEU A 252 -12.15 0.96 32.20
C LEU A 252 -12.53 1.70 30.91
N PRO A 253 -12.67 3.04 30.94
CA PRO A 253 -12.81 3.86 29.74
C PRO A 253 -11.66 3.60 28.74
N ASP A 254 -12.02 3.40 27.47
CA ASP A 254 -11.08 3.22 26.37
C ASP A 254 -11.00 4.47 25.48
N ASN A 255 -10.13 4.44 24.46
CA ASN A 255 -10.01 5.55 23.51
C ASN A 255 -11.35 5.91 22.85
N SER A 256 -12.24 4.95 22.59
CA SER A 256 -13.56 5.21 22.00
C SER A 256 -14.45 5.99 22.96
N THR A 257 -14.37 5.69 24.26
CA THR A 257 -15.10 6.37 25.34
C THR A 257 -14.72 7.85 25.38
N PHE A 258 -13.41 8.14 25.49
CA PHE A 258 -12.91 9.52 25.52
C PHE A 258 -13.16 10.26 24.20
N ASN A 259 -12.94 9.61 23.05
CA ASN A 259 -13.16 10.24 21.75
C ASN A 259 -14.63 10.64 21.54
N THR A 260 -15.58 9.89 22.09
CA THR A 260 -17.01 10.23 22.02
C THR A 260 -17.30 11.56 22.70
N ILE A 261 -16.78 11.73 23.92
CA ILE A 261 -16.97 12.95 24.73
C ILE A 261 -16.20 14.13 24.13
N ILE A 262 -14.96 13.90 23.71
CA ILE A 262 -14.13 14.91 23.04
C ILE A 262 -14.80 15.41 21.76
N SER A 263 -15.28 14.49 20.91
CA SER A 263 -15.99 14.83 19.67
C SER A 263 -17.23 15.68 19.94
N PHE A 264 -17.98 15.38 21.00
CA PHE A 264 -19.14 16.15 21.41
C PHE A 264 -18.77 17.60 21.79
N TRP A 265 -17.80 17.79 22.69
CA TRP A 265 -17.37 19.13 23.10
C TRP A 265 -16.84 19.95 21.91
N CYS A 266 -16.10 19.31 21.00
CA CYS A 266 -15.67 19.91 19.75
C CYS A 266 -16.84 20.33 18.85
N GLN A 267 -17.90 19.52 18.74
CA GLN A 267 -19.10 19.86 17.95
C GLN A 267 -19.88 21.04 18.53
N LYS A 268 -19.90 21.20 19.85
CA LYS A 268 -20.53 22.34 20.53
C LYS A 268 -19.67 23.60 20.56
N GLY A 269 -18.44 23.54 20.03
CA GLY A 269 -17.47 24.66 20.07
C GLY A 269 -16.86 24.90 21.45
N LEU A 270 -17.12 24.02 22.42
CA LEU A 270 -16.66 24.10 23.81
C LEU A 270 -15.28 23.45 23.95
N ILE A 271 -14.29 24.07 23.33
CA ILE A 271 -12.95 23.52 23.17
C ILE A 271 -12.21 23.32 24.51
N LEU A 272 -12.44 24.19 25.52
CA LEU A 272 -11.77 24.08 26.81
C LEU A 272 -12.12 22.76 27.52
N GLN A 273 -13.40 22.40 27.48
CA GLN A 273 -13.90 21.14 28.02
C GLN A 273 -13.34 19.93 27.25
N ALA A 274 -13.21 20.04 25.92
CA ALA A 274 -12.57 19.00 25.11
C ALA A 274 -11.11 18.74 25.53
N PHE A 275 -10.35 19.79 25.83
CA PHE A 275 -8.98 19.68 26.32
C PHE A 275 -8.90 19.11 27.73
N GLU A 276 -9.83 19.47 28.62
CA GLU A 276 -9.87 18.92 29.97
C GLU A 276 -10.08 17.40 29.92
N VAL A 277 -11.01 16.92 29.08
CA VAL A 277 -11.24 15.48 28.87
C VAL A 277 -10.03 14.80 28.21
N PHE A 278 -9.36 15.47 27.26
CA PHE A 278 -8.11 14.97 26.67
C PHE A 278 -6.99 14.82 27.71
N LYS A 279 -6.90 15.72 28.68
CA LYS A 279 -5.94 15.64 29.77
C LYS A 279 -6.31 14.52 30.76
N GLN A 280 -7.58 14.41 31.13
CA GLN A 280 -8.07 13.32 31.98
C GLN A 280 -7.82 11.93 31.37
N MET A 281 -7.85 11.83 30.03
CA MET A 281 -7.50 10.60 29.30
C MET A 281 -6.08 10.13 29.68
N LEU A 282 -5.10 11.05 29.69
CA LEU A 282 -3.71 10.77 30.06
C LEU A 282 -3.57 10.43 31.55
N GLU A 283 -4.26 11.17 32.43
CA GLU A 283 -4.23 10.95 33.88
C GLU A 283 -4.78 9.58 34.28
N LYS A 284 -5.79 9.09 33.54
CA LYS A 284 -6.37 7.75 33.71
C LYS A 284 -5.59 6.64 33.00
N GLY A 285 -4.42 6.93 32.44
CA GLY A 285 -3.53 5.95 31.80
C GLY A 285 -3.98 5.51 30.39
N CYS A 286 -4.90 6.25 29.76
CA CYS A 286 -5.36 6.00 28.40
C CYS A 286 -4.56 6.88 27.43
N ASN A 287 -3.77 6.28 26.53
CA ASN A 287 -2.94 7.06 25.61
C ASN A 287 -3.71 7.48 24.35
N PRO A 288 -3.69 8.78 23.96
CA PRO A 288 -4.28 9.26 22.72
C PRO A 288 -3.80 8.46 21.50
N ASN A 289 -4.75 8.05 20.64
CA ASN A 289 -4.43 7.40 19.37
C ASN A 289 -4.65 8.36 18.20
N SER A 290 -4.37 7.91 16.97
CA SER A 290 -4.58 8.72 15.76
C SER A 290 -6.00 9.29 15.65
N THR A 291 -7.03 8.57 16.10
CA THR A 291 -8.42 9.05 16.09
C THR A 291 -8.66 10.16 17.11
N THR A 292 -8.05 10.06 18.30
CA THR A 292 -8.12 11.09 19.35
C THR A 292 -7.56 12.41 18.86
N TYR A 293 -6.31 12.39 18.36
CA TYR A 293 -5.69 13.59 17.77
C TYR A 293 -6.52 14.12 16.60
N SER A 294 -6.98 13.25 15.71
CA SER A 294 -7.79 13.67 14.57
C SER A 294 -9.08 14.38 14.97
N THR A 295 -9.71 13.93 16.05
CA THR A 295 -10.97 14.47 16.56
C THR A 295 -10.77 15.88 17.14
N ILE A 296 -9.74 16.06 17.98
CA ILE A 296 -9.44 17.37 18.59
C ILE A 296 -8.91 18.35 17.55
N ILE A 297 -7.96 17.95 16.71
CA ILE A 297 -7.39 18.80 15.65
C ILE A 297 -8.51 19.25 14.70
N GLY A 298 -9.38 18.35 14.28
CA GLY A 298 -10.54 18.69 13.45
C GLY A 298 -11.55 19.60 14.15
N GLY A 299 -11.75 19.43 15.46
CA GLY A 299 -12.58 20.30 16.29
C GLY A 299 -12.01 21.71 16.44
N LEU A 300 -10.71 21.82 16.72
CA LEU A 300 -9.98 23.09 16.82
C LEU A 300 -9.96 23.85 15.50
N ALA A 301 -9.74 23.13 14.40
CA ALA A 301 -9.76 23.70 13.06
C ALA A 301 -11.13 24.34 12.78
N LYS A 302 -12.23 23.65 13.09
CA LYS A 302 -13.61 24.16 12.92
C LYS A 302 -13.95 25.32 13.87
N ALA A 303 -13.28 25.40 15.01
CA ALA A 303 -13.45 26.48 15.98
C ALA A 303 -12.51 27.68 15.72
N GLY A 304 -11.77 27.67 14.60
CA GLY A 304 -10.82 28.72 14.21
C GLY A 304 -9.56 28.83 15.08
N LYS A 305 -9.29 27.84 15.96
CA LYS A 305 -8.13 27.83 16.86
C LYS A 305 -6.94 27.10 16.23
N MET A 306 -6.43 27.65 15.14
CA MET A 306 -5.42 26.98 14.29
C MET A 306 -4.08 26.75 14.99
N GLU A 307 -3.59 27.71 15.77
CA GLU A 307 -2.31 27.61 16.48
C GLU A 307 -2.26 26.35 17.36
N GLN A 308 -3.29 26.14 18.17
CA GLN A 308 -3.45 24.95 19.01
C GLN A 308 -3.61 23.66 18.19
N ALA A 309 -4.28 23.74 17.04
CA ALA A 309 -4.44 22.59 16.14
C ALA A 309 -3.10 22.14 15.54
N LEU A 310 -2.22 23.10 15.20
CA LEU A 310 -0.88 22.84 14.67
C LEU A 310 0.08 22.33 15.76
N GLU A 311 -0.04 22.83 16.99
CA GLU A 311 0.72 22.30 18.13
C GLU A 311 0.41 20.81 18.37
N LEU A 312 -0.87 20.45 18.40
CA LEU A 312 -1.28 19.04 18.54
C LEU A 312 -0.91 18.18 17.33
N LEU A 313 -0.91 18.76 16.12
CA LEU A 313 -0.44 18.06 14.93
C LEU A 313 1.07 17.75 15.00
N ASN A 314 1.86 18.68 15.52
CA ASN A 314 3.28 18.46 15.76
C ASN A 314 3.48 17.38 16.83
N GLU A 315 2.70 17.40 17.92
CA GLU A 315 2.74 16.34 18.92
C GLU A 315 2.38 14.97 18.32
N MET A 316 1.33 14.91 17.48
CA MET A 316 0.91 13.71 16.76
C MET A 316 2.02 13.19 15.82
N THR A 317 2.73 14.11 15.15
CA THR A 317 3.86 13.79 14.26
C THR A 317 5.05 13.25 15.05
N ASN A 318 5.40 13.89 16.17
CA ASN A 318 6.50 13.47 17.04
C ASN A 318 6.25 12.09 17.69
N LYS A 319 4.99 11.69 17.87
CA LYS A 319 4.60 10.35 18.33
C LYS A 319 4.52 9.30 17.21
N GLY A 320 4.88 9.66 15.97
CA GLY A 320 4.96 8.72 14.84
C GLY A 320 3.62 8.35 14.20
N PHE A 321 2.55 9.13 14.43
CA PHE A 321 1.26 8.88 13.77
C PHE A 321 1.22 9.48 12.36
N ASN A 322 0.50 8.84 11.44
CA ASN A 322 0.27 9.37 10.08
C ASN A 322 -0.65 10.60 10.11
N THR A 323 -0.15 11.73 9.61
CA THR A 323 -0.81 13.04 9.64
C THR A 323 -1.38 13.51 8.30
N ASP A 324 -1.26 12.73 7.21
CA ASP A 324 -1.69 13.12 5.85
C ASP A 324 -3.18 13.53 5.79
N LYS A 325 -4.04 12.73 6.44
CA LYS A 325 -5.47 13.05 6.54
C LYS A 325 -5.74 14.35 7.33
N MET A 326 -4.89 14.70 8.30
CA MET A 326 -5.07 15.87 9.15
C MET A 326 -4.63 17.16 8.47
N TYR A 327 -3.53 17.12 7.72
CA TYR A 327 -3.13 18.24 6.88
C TYR A 327 -4.22 18.64 5.88
N ARG A 328 -4.93 17.66 5.30
CA ARG A 328 -6.10 17.93 4.45
C ARG A 328 -7.25 18.61 5.21
N VAL A 329 -7.57 18.14 6.42
CA VAL A 329 -8.66 18.73 7.24
C VAL A 329 -8.34 20.16 7.66
N LEU A 330 -7.10 20.44 8.04
CA LEU A 330 -6.64 21.78 8.42
C LEU A 330 -6.67 22.74 7.23
N THR A 331 -6.16 22.29 6.07
CA THR A 331 -6.18 23.08 4.83
C THR A 331 -7.60 23.41 4.39
N GLU A 332 -8.53 22.44 4.45
CA GLU A 332 -9.94 22.67 4.10
C GLU A 332 -10.60 23.69 5.05
N SER A 333 -10.25 23.67 6.34
CA SER A 333 -10.78 24.61 7.33
C SER A 333 -10.22 26.01 7.13
N LEU A 334 -8.91 26.15 6.89
CA LEU A 334 -8.24 27.42 6.67
C LEU A 334 -8.72 28.13 5.40
N ASN A 335 -8.99 27.37 4.34
CA ASN A 335 -9.55 27.90 3.11
C ASN A 335 -10.97 28.48 3.29
N LYS A 336 -11.72 28.02 4.31
CA LYS A 336 -13.06 28.56 4.65
C LYS A 336 -13.01 29.84 5.48
N GLU A 337 -11.91 30.09 6.21
CA GLU A 337 -11.74 31.23 7.11
C GLU A 337 -10.92 32.40 6.50
N ASP A 338 -10.53 32.32 5.23
CA ASP A 338 -9.66 33.29 4.52
C ASP A 338 -8.30 33.54 5.21
N LYS A 339 -7.79 32.54 5.93
CA LYS A 339 -6.51 32.60 6.66
C LYS A 339 -5.35 32.07 5.83
N ILE A 340 -5.08 32.73 4.70
CA ILE A 340 -4.14 32.27 3.67
C ILE A 340 -2.69 32.18 4.17
N GLU A 341 -2.26 33.09 5.05
CA GLU A 341 -0.90 33.08 5.62
C GLU A 341 -0.64 31.82 6.46
N GLU A 342 -1.65 31.33 7.16
CA GLU A 342 -1.58 30.09 7.94
C GLU A 342 -1.57 28.86 7.01
N VAL A 343 -2.28 28.90 5.86
CA VAL A 343 -2.23 27.83 4.83
C VAL A 343 -0.82 27.67 4.28
N VAL A 344 -0.14 28.78 3.97
CA VAL A 344 1.24 28.77 3.46
C VAL A 344 2.21 28.22 4.50
N GLN A 345 2.03 28.55 5.79
CA GLN A 345 2.83 27.95 6.87
C GLN A 345 2.63 26.44 6.99
N VAL A 346 1.41 25.93 6.77
CA VAL A 346 1.14 24.49 6.74
C VAL A 346 1.83 23.81 5.57
N VAL A 347 1.84 24.43 4.39
CA VAL A 347 2.55 23.92 3.19
C VAL A 347 4.07 23.91 3.39
N HIS A 348 4.66 24.94 4.00
CA HIS A 348 6.09 24.93 4.32
C HIS A 348 6.44 23.90 5.40
N LYS A 349 5.61 23.73 6.44
CA LYS A 349 5.83 22.68 7.45
C LYS A 349 5.69 21.28 6.85
N LEU A 350 4.84 21.10 5.85
CA LEU A 350 4.74 19.87 5.07
C LEU A 350 6.05 19.57 4.31
N GLN A 351 6.75 20.59 3.80
CA GLN A 351 8.06 20.46 3.14
C GLN A 351 9.18 20.06 4.11
N ASP A 352 9.15 20.60 5.34
CA ASP A 352 10.13 20.27 6.39
C ASP A 352 9.89 18.88 7.01
N SER A 353 8.66 18.36 6.92
CA SER A 353 8.32 17.00 7.32
C SER A 353 8.68 16.01 6.20
N SER A 354 9.25 14.86 6.54
CA SER A 354 9.67 13.80 5.60
C SER A 354 8.51 13.06 4.88
N ILE A 355 7.35 13.70 4.75
CA ILE A 355 6.10 13.16 4.21
C ILE A 355 5.89 13.75 2.80
N SER A 356 5.85 12.93 1.75
CA SER A 356 5.50 13.43 0.42
C SER A 356 3.99 13.71 0.33
N PRO A 357 3.55 14.95 0.09
CA PRO A 357 2.12 15.26 0.06
C PRO A 357 1.46 14.62 -1.16
N GLN A 358 0.22 14.15 -1.04
CA GLN A 358 -0.55 13.64 -2.20
C GLN A 358 -1.09 14.78 -3.08
N THR A 359 -1.28 14.53 -4.38
CA THR A 359 -1.86 15.47 -5.37
C THR A 359 -3.16 16.13 -4.90
N VAL A 360 -3.99 15.39 -4.15
CA VAL A 360 -5.28 15.87 -3.61
C VAL A 360 -5.12 17.00 -2.58
N LEU A 361 -4.04 16.99 -1.78
CA LEU A 361 -3.78 18.02 -0.77
C LEU A 361 -3.40 19.34 -1.44
N TYR A 362 -2.47 19.29 -2.38
CA TYR A 362 -2.09 20.46 -3.19
C TYR A 362 -3.28 21.03 -3.96
N ASN A 363 -4.09 20.19 -4.60
CA ASN A 363 -5.30 20.63 -5.29
C ASN A 363 -6.28 21.37 -4.35
N THR A 364 -6.38 20.95 -3.09
CA THR A 364 -7.23 21.61 -2.09
C THR A 364 -6.68 22.99 -1.71
N VAL A 365 -5.35 23.13 -1.52
CA VAL A 365 -4.69 24.42 -1.27
C VAL A 365 -4.89 25.36 -2.45
N LEU A 366 -4.59 24.89 -3.66
CA LEU A 366 -4.70 25.65 -4.91
C LEU A 366 -6.11 26.18 -5.12
N LEU A 367 -7.14 25.34 -4.88
CA LEU A 367 -8.53 25.75 -4.99
C LEU A 367 -8.91 26.85 -4.00
N GLY A 368 -8.40 26.79 -2.77
CA GLY A 368 -8.62 27.84 -1.77
C GLY A 368 -7.98 29.18 -2.18
N LEU A 369 -6.72 29.14 -2.60
CA LEU A 369 -5.98 30.32 -3.04
C LEU A 369 -6.63 30.98 -4.28
N CYS A 370 -7.04 30.17 -5.26
CA CYS A 370 -7.73 30.63 -6.46
C CYS A 370 -9.10 31.26 -6.13
N ARG A 371 -9.90 30.64 -5.25
CA ARG A 371 -11.21 31.19 -4.83
C ARG A 371 -11.09 32.53 -4.10
N ASN A 372 -9.99 32.75 -3.39
CA ASN A 372 -9.75 34.00 -2.68
C ASN A 372 -8.96 35.02 -3.54
N GLY A 373 -8.81 34.77 -4.85
CA GLY A 373 -8.17 35.69 -5.79
C GLY A 373 -6.64 35.82 -5.64
N LYS A 374 -5.99 34.88 -4.93
CA LYS A 374 -4.54 34.84 -4.70
C LYS A 374 -3.84 33.88 -5.66
N THR A 375 -4.05 34.09 -6.95
CA THR A 375 -3.55 33.20 -8.01
C THR A 375 -2.03 33.22 -8.16
N ASP A 376 -1.37 34.30 -7.72
CA ASP A 376 0.09 34.39 -7.60
C ASP A 376 0.66 33.35 -6.62
N TYR A 377 0.10 33.28 -5.41
CA TYR A 377 0.49 32.25 -4.43
C TYR A 377 0.11 30.84 -4.89
N ALA A 378 -0.98 30.67 -5.64
CA ALA A 378 -1.36 29.38 -6.19
C ALA A 378 -0.32 28.86 -7.19
N ILE A 379 0.28 29.74 -7.99
CA ILE A 379 1.36 29.37 -8.93
C ILE A 379 2.63 28.97 -8.18
N ASP A 380 2.98 29.68 -7.09
CA ASP A 380 4.11 29.31 -6.23
C ASP A 380 3.89 27.92 -5.59
N VAL A 381 2.67 27.63 -5.10
CA VAL A 381 2.31 26.32 -4.55
C VAL A 381 2.35 25.21 -5.62
N LEU A 382 2.02 25.50 -6.88
CA LEU A 382 2.18 24.55 -7.99
C LEU A 382 3.67 24.26 -8.27
N ALA A 383 4.51 25.28 -8.25
CA ALA A 383 5.96 25.10 -8.42
C ALA A 383 6.54 24.25 -7.27
N ASP A 384 6.07 24.50 -6.04
CA ASP A 384 6.41 23.71 -4.86
C ASP A 384 5.96 22.25 -5.02
N MET A 385 4.71 22.02 -5.46
CA MET A 385 4.17 20.68 -5.74
C MET A 385 5.08 19.88 -6.68
N VAL A 386 5.53 20.50 -7.78
CA VAL A 386 6.41 19.87 -8.77
C VAL A 386 7.82 19.66 -8.23
N SER A 387 8.38 20.63 -7.50
CA SER A 387 9.72 20.52 -6.91
C SER A 387 9.81 19.45 -5.82
N CYS A 388 8.71 19.19 -5.10
CA CYS A 388 8.58 18.09 -4.15
C CYS A 388 8.34 16.71 -4.83
N GLY A 389 8.35 16.62 -6.15
CA GLY A 389 8.16 15.37 -6.90
C GLY A 389 6.72 14.87 -6.95
N CYS A 390 5.73 15.72 -6.60
CA CYS A 390 4.32 15.38 -6.67
C CYS A 390 3.74 15.80 -8.03
N MET A 391 3.26 14.84 -8.83
CA MET A 391 2.80 15.11 -10.20
C MET A 391 1.39 15.73 -10.20
N PRO A 392 1.19 16.91 -10.82
CA PRO A 392 -0.13 17.50 -11.02
C PRO A 392 -1.02 16.64 -11.92
N ASP A 393 -2.30 16.55 -11.60
CA ASP A 393 -3.32 15.82 -12.37
C ASP A 393 -4.27 16.77 -13.12
N GLU A 394 -5.23 16.20 -13.85
CA GLU A 394 -6.22 16.98 -14.62
C GLU A 394 -6.99 17.97 -13.74
N SER A 395 -7.29 17.60 -12.49
CA SER A 395 -8.01 18.47 -11.56
C SER A 395 -7.14 19.65 -11.10
N THR A 396 -5.83 19.46 -10.90
CA THR A 396 -4.89 20.53 -10.57
C THR A 396 -4.96 21.66 -11.60
N TYR A 397 -4.99 21.30 -12.88
CA TYR A 397 -5.02 22.27 -13.97
C TYR A 397 -6.38 22.95 -14.10
N ILE A 398 -7.49 22.22 -13.96
CA ILE A 398 -8.85 22.79 -13.99
C ILE A 398 -9.00 23.87 -12.91
N ILE A 399 -8.56 23.59 -11.67
CA ILE A 399 -8.63 24.52 -10.54
C ILE A 399 -7.89 25.84 -10.82
N LEU A 400 -6.69 25.74 -11.40
CA LEU A 400 -5.88 26.91 -11.75
C LEU A 400 -6.47 27.68 -12.94
N ILE A 401 -7.06 27.00 -13.92
CA ILE A 401 -7.73 27.63 -15.06
C ILE A 401 -8.94 28.43 -14.57
N GLU A 402 -9.83 27.82 -13.78
CA GLU A 402 -10.99 28.50 -13.18
C GLU A 402 -10.56 29.68 -12.28
N GLY A 403 -9.45 29.54 -11.54
CA GLY A 403 -8.88 30.62 -10.74
C GLY A 403 -8.28 31.78 -11.56
N CYS A 404 -7.70 31.49 -12.71
CA CYS A 404 -7.14 32.48 -13.63
C CYS A 404 -8.23 33.22 -14.42
N GLU A 405 -9.34 32.54 -14.75
CA GLU A 405 -10.53 33.14 -15.37
C GLU A 405 -11.08 34.29 -14.51
N HIS A 406 -11.07 34.12 -13.18
CA HIS A 406 -11.55 35.12 -12.21
C HIS A 406 -10.72 36.42 -12.16
N ILE A 407 -9.48 36.41 -12.68
CA ILE A 407 -8.53 37.55 -12.66
C ILE A 407 -8.27 38.10 -14.09
N GLY A 408 -8.75 37.44 -15.14
CA GLY A 408 -8.64 37.92 -16.53
C GLY A 408 -7.26 37.76 -17.17
N LEU A 409 -6.42 36.84 -16.68
CA LEU A 409 -5.07 36.58 -17.19
C LEU A 409 -5.05 35.53 -18.32
N TYR A 410 -5.65 35.86 -19.48
CA TYR A 410 -5.76 34.94 -20.62
C TYR A 410 -4.43 34.68 -21.35
N THR A 411 -3.47 35.62 -21.29
CA THR A 411 -2.24 35.59 -22.10
C THR A 411 -1.14 34.67 -21.57
N TRP A 412 -1.18 34.26 -20.30
CA TRP A 412 -0.15 33.41 -19.70
C TRP A 412 -0.32 31.93 -20.06
N PHE A 413 -1.56 31.47 -20.25
CA PHE A 413 -1.89 30.06 -20.48
C PHE A 413 -1.54 29.57 -21.90
N GLU A 414 -1.72 30.42 -22.91
CA GLU A 414 -1.44 30.06 -24.32
C GLU A 414 0.05 29.93 -24.63
N VAL A 415 0.90 30.80 -24.05
CA VAL A 415 2.29 30.94 -24.51
C VAL A 415 3.25 29.91 -23.90
N TYR A 416 3.01 29.45 -22.67
CA TYR A 416 3.99 28.60 -21.95
C TYR A 416 3.51 27.17 -21.68
N PHE A 417 2.21 26.94 -21.47
CA PHE A 417 1.74 25.64 -20.96
C PHE A 417 1.40 24.62 -22.06
N LEU A 418 0.78 25.07 -23.16
CA LEU A 418 0.41 24.22 -24.29
C LEU A 418 1.63 23.71 -25.07
N ASP A 419 2.69 24.51 -25.17
CA ASP A 419 3.89 24.16 -25.97
C ASP A 419 4.72 23.04 -25.32
N SER A 420 4.74 22.96 -23.99
CA SER A 420 5.51 21.93 -23.26
C SER A 420 4.92 20.51 -23.35
N ARG A 421 3.61 20.36 -23.60
CA ARG A 421 2.92 19.05 -23.68
C ARG A 421 2.59 18.61 -25.11
N LEU A 422 2.49 19.51 -26.09
CA LEU A 422 2.27 19.14 -27.49
C LEU A 422 3.45 18.35 -28.08
N ALA A 423 4.67 18.50 -27.55
CA ALA A 423 5.83 17.72 -27.97
C ALA A 423 5.81 16.23 -27.57
N LYS A 424 4.95 15.80 -26.62
CA LYS A 424 4.88 14.41 -26.14
C LYS A 424 3.54 13.69 -26.38
N ALA A 425 2.48 14.41 -26.79
CA ALA A 425 1.12 13.86 -26.86
C ALA A 425 0.69 13.32 -28.23
N SER A 426 1.60 13.22 -29.22
CA SER A 426 1.28 12.78 -30.59
C SER A 426 1.05 11.26 -30.76
N SER A 427 1.07 10.46 -29.69
CA SER A 427 1.02 8.98 -29.77
C SER A 427 -0.24 8.29 -29.22
N TYR A 428 -1.28 9.00 -28.75
CA TYR A 428 -2.46 8.36 -28.14
C TYR A 428 -3.82 8.74 -28.78
N PRO A 429 -4.63 7.77 -29.26
CA PRO A 429 -5.88 8.04 -30.00
C PRO A 429 -7.06 8.55 -29.14
N LYS A 430 -6.99 8.51 -27.80
CA LYS A 430 -8.10 8.99 -26.93
C LYS A 430 -8.18 10.52 -26.79
N TYR A 431 -7.10 11.26 -27.07
CA TYR A 431 -7.05 12.72 -26.90
C TYR A 431 -7.67 13.54 -28.05
N LYS A 432 -7.87 12.93 -29.23
CA LYS A 432 -8.54 13.60 -30.37
C LYS A 432 -9.99 13.97 -30.11
N SER A 433 -10.68 13.23 -29.23
CA SER A 433 -12.08 13.51 -28.87
C SER A 433 -12.24 14.69 -27.90
N PHE A 434 -11.21 14.95 -27.09
CA PHE A 434 -11.16 16.09 -26.16
C PHE A 434 -10.84 17.38 -26.92
N GLN A 435 -9.89 17.31 -27.86
CA GLN A 435 -9.48 18.42 -28.73
C GLN A 435 -10.63 18.98 -29.58
N ALA A 436 -11.57 18.14 -30.00
CA ALA A 436 -12.74 18.57 -30.79
C ALA A 436 -13.81 19.30 -29.96
N ARG A 437 -13.95 19.00 -28.65
CA ARG A 437 -14.96 19.65 -27.80
C ARG A 437 -14.54 21.01 -27.28
N THR A 438 -13.24 21.24 -27.04
CA THR A 438 -12.72 22.52 -26.56
C THR A 438 -12.48 23.54 -27.68
N LEU A 439 -12.13 23.12 -28.90
CA LEU A 439 -11.94 24.04 -30.04
C LEU A 439 -13.25 24.52 -30.68
N ASP A 440 -14.32 23.72 -30.64
CA ASP A 440 -15.63 24.11 -31.19
C ASP A 440 -16.36 25.15 -30.32
N GLN A 441 -16.04 25.22 -29.01
CA GLN A 441 -16.76 26.10 -28.09
C GLN A 441 -16.14 27.51 -27.97
N TYR A 442 -14.90 27.71 -28.44
CA TYR A 442 -14.14 28.97 -28.27
C TYR A 442 -13.72 29.65 -29.57
N SER A 443 -13.99 29.06 -30.74
CA SER A 443 -13.58 29.60 -32.05
C SER A 443 -14.48 30.72 -32.60
N LEU A 444 -15.55 31.11 -31.90
CA LEU A 444 -16.54 32.07 -32.42
C LEU A 444 -16.41 33.52 -31.93
N PHE A 445 -15.44 33.89 -31.08
CA PHE A 445 -15.50 35.21 -30.42
C PHE A 445 -14.31 36.19 -30.59
N LEU A 446 -13.10 35.82 -31.03
CA LEU A 446 -11.97 36.78 -31.00
C LEU A 446 -10.98 36.65 -32.17
N PHE A 447 -11.45 36.81 -33.42
CA PHE A 447 -10.56 36.97 -34.59
C PHE A 447 -10.40 38.43 -35.06
N GLY A 448 -10.87 39.42 -34.29
CA GLY A 448 -10.88 40.83 -34.70
C GLY A 448 -9.74 41.70 -34.17
N ASP A 449 -9.31 41.54 -32.91
CA ASP A 449 -8.61 42.63 -32.20
C ASP A 449 -7.22 42.29 -31.63
N THR A 450 -6.65 41.12 -31.93
CA THR A 450 -5.41 40.64 -31.29
C THR A 450 -4.11 41.11 -31.95
N VAL A 451 -4.17 41.86 -33.07
CA VAL A 451 -2.96 42.34 -33.78
C VAL A 451 -2.49 43.71 -33.26
N ALA A 452 -3.31 44.44 -32.51
CA ALA A 452 -2.93 45.77 -32.00
C ALA A 452 -2.26 45.75 -30.62
N THR A 453 -2.51 44.73 -29.79
CA THR A 453 -2.03 44.68 -28.39
C THR A 453 -0.65 44.06 -28.22
N TYR A 454 -0.11 43.37 -29.23
CA TYR A 454 1.23 42.77 -29.19
C TYR A 454 2.38 43.81 -29.25
N GLY A 455 2.07 45.07 -29.57
CA GLY A 455 3.04 46.16 -29.66
C GLY A 455 3.29 46.95 -28.38
N GLN A 456 2.53 46.76 -27.29
CA GLN A 456 2.54 47.69 -26.15
C GLN A 456 2.86 47.11 -24.75
N LEU A 457 3.14 45.81 -24.60
CA LEU A 457 3.39 45.20 -23.28
C LEU A 457 4.85 44.87 -22.95
N THR A 458 5.84 45.38 -23.69
CA THR A 458 7.27 45.30 -23.33
C THR A 458 7.71 46.36 -22.32
N SER A 459 6.94 46.56 -21.26
CA SER A 459 7.33 47.42 -20.14
C SER A 459 6.45 47.12 -18.92
N THR A 460 6.93 46.28 -17.99
CA THR A 460 6.84 46.50 -16.52
C THR A 460 7.42 45.32 -15.72
N TYR A 461 8.66 45.53 -15.25
CA TYR A 461 9.29 45.17 -13.97
C TYR A 461 9.02 43.88 -13.14
N ASN A 462 8.13 42.95 -13.51
CA ASN A 462 7.96 41.67 -12.79
C ASN A 462 8.36 40.42 -13.60
N MET A 463 8.53 40.54 -14.92
CA MET A 463 8.92 39.42 -15.80
C MET A 463 10.36 38.92 -15.56
N SER A 464 11.29 39.78 -15.17
CA SER A 464 12.69 39.40 -14.99
C SER A 464 12.93 38.53 -13.76
N ARG A 465 12.14 38.68 -12.68
CA ARG A 465 12.25 37.83 -11.48
C ARG A 465 11.66 36.42 -11.68
N LEU A 466 10.63 36.29 -12.51
CA LEU A 466 9.97 35.02 -12.81
C LEU A 466 10.84 34.15 -13.74
N ILE A 467 11.49 34.76 -14.72
CA ILE A 467 12.41 34.09 -15.65
C ILE A 467 13.66 33.56 -14.93
N ILE A 468 14.18 34.29 -13.93
CA ILE A 468 15.38 33.87 -13.19
C ILE A 468 15.08 32.68 -12.25
N LYS A 469 13.89 32.56 -11.67
CA LYS A 469 13.56 31.44 -10.76
C LYS A 469 13.25 30.11 -11.49
N LEU A 470 12.70 30.16 -12.70
CA LEU A 470 12.33 28.94 -13.45
C LEU A 470 13.48 28.33 -14.26
N ILE A 471 14.53 29.11 -14.57
CA ILE A 471 15.72 28.62 -15.28
C ILE A 471 16.69 27.88 -14.34
N ASP A 472 16.63 28.11 -13.03
CA ASP A 472 17.57 27.54 -12.04
C ASP A 472 17.09 26.24 -11.36
N VAL A 473 16.03 25.58 -11.83
CA VAL A 473 15.66 24.23 -11.33
C VAL A 473 16.60 23.20 -11.97
N PRO A 474 17.51 22.56 -11.22
CA PRO A 474 18.42 21.57 -11.79
C PRO A 474 17.69 20.26 -12.03
N VAL A 475 17.64 19.81 -13.29
CA VAL A 475 17.41 18.40 -13.63
C VAL A 475 18.66 17.63 -13.19
N SER A 476 18.66 17.06 -11.98
CA SER A 476 19.82 16.32 -11.46
C SER A 476 19.94 14.94 -12.13
N PHE A 477 20.85 14.83 -13.10
CA PHE A 477 21.57 13.60 -13.37
C PHE A 477 22.61 13.39 -12.26
N SER A 478 22.57 12.26 -11.58
CA SER A 478 23.53 11.89 -10.55
C SER A 478 24.82 11.33 -11.16
N SER A 479 25.95 12.00 -10.92
CA SER A 479 27.27 11.37 -10.87
C SER A 479 27.99 11.77 -9.59
N ILE A 480 28.56 10.75 -8.95
CA ILE A 480 29.21 10.67 -7.64
C ILE A 480 30.31 11.72 -7.43
N GLN A 481 30.32 12.40 -6.28
CA GLN A 481 31.54 12.53 -5.43
C GLN A 481 31.24 13.09 -4.02
N GLU A 482 31.66 12.30 -3.03
CA GLU A 482 32.07 12.60 -1.65
C GLU A 482 31.55 13.86 -0.94
N ARG A 483 30.74 13.66 0.11
CA ARG A 483 30.61 14.63 1.22
C ARG A 483 31.25 14.07 2.48
N ARG A 484 32.38 14.66 2.87
CA ARG A 484 32.80 14.72 4.28
C ARG A 484 31.81 15.61 5.04
N ALA A 485 31.42 15.16 6.23
CA ALA A 485 30.51 15.82 7.15
C ALA A 485 30.99 17.22 7.61
N PRO A 486 30.08 18.15 7.96
CA PRO A 486 30.41 19.24 8.86
C PRO A 486 29.82 19.01 10.26
N ARG A 487 30.69 19.15 11.27
CA ARG A 487 30.31 19.37 12.66
C ARG A 487 29.78 20.79 12.84
N SER A 488 28.80 20.91 13.73
CA SER A 488 28.18 22.11 14.31
C SER A 488 29.16 23.19 14.80
N PRO A 489 28.78 24.48 14.81
CA PRO A 489 29.46 25.51 15.60
C PRO A 489 28.61 26.02 16.77
N CYS A 490 29.26 26.14 17.93
CA CYS A 490 28.91 27.08 19.00
C CYS A 490 30.18 27.28 19.86
N PRO A 491 30.32 28.34 20.68
CA PRO A 491 30.48 29.74 20.30
C PRO A 491 31.78 30.38 20.84
N ARG A 492 32.13 31.54 20.26
CA ARG A 492 32.86 32.69 20.86
C ARG A 492 34.34 32.58 21.32
N ARG A 493 35.07 33.60 20.83
CA ARG A 493 36.07 34.49 21.47
C ARG A 493 37.56 34.36 21.07
N GLN A 494 38.00 35.52 20.56
CA GLN A 494 39.24 36.25 20.85
C GLN A 494 40.52 35.96 20.06
N ASP A 495 41.10 37.11 19.66
CA ASP A 495 42.49 37.42 19.32
C ASP A 495 42.98 37.19 17.87
N GLY A 496 43.30 38.30 17.19
CA GLY A 496 44.14 38.34 15.99
C GLY A 496 45.63 38.43 16.36
N PRO A 497 46.49 39.04 15.54
CA PRO A 497 46.68 38.94 14.09
C PRO A 497 48.11 38.43 13.75
N GLY A 498 48.35 37.95 12.52
CA GLY A 498 49.71 37.65 12.04
C GLY A 498 49.73 36.57 10.96
N ALA A 499 49.43 36.89 9.69
CA ALA A 499 50.34 37.47 8.71
C ALA A 499 51.55 36.58 8.34
N ARG A 500 51.52 36.15 7.07
CA ARG A 500 52.66 35.87 6.16
C ARG A 500 53.39 34.54 6.39
N ARG A 501 53.85 33.83 5.37
CA ARG A 501 53.90 33.99 3.90
C ARG A 501 54.52 32.68 3.39
N ARG A 502 54.08 32.22 2.22
CA ARG A 502 54.92 31.77 1.09
C ARG A 502 53.98 31.13 0.05
N LEU A 503 54.04 31.42 -1.25
CA LEU A 503 54.85 32.39 -1.97
C LEU A 503 54.46 32.37 -3.46
N LEU A 504 54.52 33.56 -4.07
CA LEU A 504 54.91 33.91 -5.46
C LEU A 504 54.09 33.36 -6.65
N LEU A 505 53.39 34.22 -7.44
CA LEU A 505 53.88 35.15 -8.52
C LEU A 505 54.15 34.38 -9.84
N LEU A 506 53.77 34.79 -11.06
CA LEU A 506 53.68 36.12 -11.70
C LEU A 506 52.62 36.14 -12.84
N ASN A 507 51.94 37.28 -13.00
CA ASN A 507 51.80 38.15 -14.21
C ASN A 507 52.10 37.55 -15.62
N ALA A 508 51.49 37.96 -16.74
CA ALA A 508 50.53 39.02 -17.08
C ALA A 508 50.10 38.87 -18.56
N GLY A 509 48.99 39.55 -18.94
CA GLY A 509 48.90 40.27 -20.22
C GLY A 509 48.04 39.66 -21.33
N LEU A 510 46.89 40.28 -21.64
CA LEU A 510 46.72 41.16 -22.81
C LEU A 510 45.26 41.60 -22.97
N ALA A 511 45.07 42.92 -23.08
CA ALA A 511 43.89 43.54 -23.69
C ALA A 511 44.14 43.70 -25.20
N GLY A 512 43.11 43.53 -26.03
CA GLY A 512 43.13 43.96 -27.44
C GLY A 512 42.30 43.11 -28.41
N LEU A 513 41.13 43.65 -28.78
CA LEU A 513 40.57 43.69 -30.15
C LEU A 513 40.81 42.51 -31.11
N VAL A 514 39.76 41.72 -31.39
CA VAL A 514 39.22 41.24 -32.70
C VAL A 514 37.86 40.61 -32.33
N GLY A 515 36.69 40.99 -32.82
CA GLY A 515 36.27 41.04 -34.23
C GLY A 515 35.29 39.89 -34.47
N ALA A 516 34.25 40.18 -35.25
CA ALA A 516 33.11 39.32 -35.56
C ALA A 516 33.44 37.94 -36.16
N ALA A 517 32.40 37.10 -36.23
CA ALA A 517 32.29 35.73 -36.79
C ALA A 517 32.32 34.66 -35.69
N THR A 518 31.21 34.00 -35.33
CA THR A 518 30.61 32.95 -36.16
C THR A 518 29.23 32.56 -35.61
N VAL A 519 28.21 33.42 -35.76
CA VAL A 519 26.80 33.00 -35.94
C VAL A 519 26.14 33.99 -36.92
N HIS A 520 26.80 34.19 -38.05
CA HIS A 520 26.24 34.86 -39.24
C HIS A 520 26.42 33.98 -40.48
N ARG A 521 26.38 32.64 -40.30
CA ARG A 521 26.56 31.66 -41.39
C ARG A 521 25.60 30.47 -41.40
N LEU A 522 24.41 30.60 -40.81
CA LEU A 522 23.29 29.71 -41.12
C LEU A 522 21.90 30.36 -41.04
N ALA A 523 21.83 31.69 -40.96
CA ALA A 523 20.61 32.47 -41.18
C ALA A 523 20.52 33.05 -42.62
N VAL A 524 21.48 32.72 -43.49
CA VAL A 524 21.46 33.03 -44.93
C VAL A 524 21.75 31.73 -45.69
N ALA A 525 20.74 30.88 -45.81
CA ALA A 525 20.74 29.75 -46.76
C ALA A 525 19.35 29.14 -47.05
N VAL A 526 18.24 29.58 -46.43
CA VAL A 526 16.88 29.07 -46.77
C VAL A 526 15.85 30.18 -47.08
N LEU A 527 16.20 31.46 -46.97
CA LEU A 527 15.42 32.57 -47.56
C LEU A 527 16.06 33.14 -48.84
N ALA A 528 16.54 32.25 -49.71
CA ALA A 528 16.91 32.58 -51.08
C ALA A 528 16.69 31.38 -52.00
N SER A 529 15.46 30.91 -52.09
CA SER A 529 14.99 30.34 -53.34
C SER A 529 13.52 30.73 -53.54
N VAL A 530 13.31 31.50 -54.60
CA VAL A 530 12.03 31.82 -55.23
C VAL A 530 11.25 32.99 -54.64
N ALA A 531 11.76 34.20 -54.88
CA ALA A 531 10.93 35.25 -55.46
C ALA A 531 11.45 35.53 -56.88
N GLY A 532 10.61 35.29 -57.90
CA GLY A 532 10.93 35.63 -59.28
C GLY A 532 10.17 34.82 -60.33
N SER A 533 8.87 35.07 -60.50
CA SER A 533 8.28 35.27 -61.83
C SER A 533 6.87 35.88 -61.67
N GLU A 534 6.73 37.15 -62.05
CA GLU A 534 5.43 37.74 -62.38
C GLU A 534 4.94 37.18 -63.72
N ARG A 535 3.63 36.94 -63.88
CA ARG A 535 2.71 37.75 -64.73
C ARG A 535 1.46 36.99 -65.21
N VAL A 536 0.34 37.71 -65.08
CA VAL A 536 -0.81 37.86 -66.02
C VAL A 536 -2.10 37.06 -65.78
N ALA A 537 -3.19 37.86 -65.69
CA ALA A 537 -4.61 37.63 -65.98
C ALA A 537 -5.38 36.65 -65.05
N ALA A 538 -6.66 36.80 -64.73
CA ALA A 538 -7.73 37.80 -64.79
C ALA A 538 -9.04 36.97 -64.63
N SER A 539 -10.10 37.62 -64.17
CA SER A 539 -11.52 37.23 -64.28
C SER A 539 -12.08 36.06 -63.45
N ASP A 540 -13.09 36.45 -62.67
CA ASP A 540 -14.44 35.88 -62.56
C ASP A 540 -14.69 34.51 -61.89
N GLY A 541 -15.56 34.59 -60.87
CA GLY A 541 -16.87 33.95 -61.01
C GLY A 541 -17.16 32.75 -60.12
N ALA A 542 -18.04 32.99 -59.14
CA ALA A 542 -19.26 32.22 -58.85
C ALA A 542 -19.13 30.71 -58.48
N VAL A 543 -19.54 30.33 -57.26
CA VAL A 543 -20.89 29.80 -56.90
C VAL A 543 -20.98 28.25 -56.87
N ARG A 544 -21.64 27.74 -55.81
CA ARG A 544 -22.30 26.41 -55.61
C ARG A 544 -21.41 25.21 -55.31
N GLU A 545 -21.55 24.57 -54.14
CA GLU A 545 -22.61 23.62 -53.67
C GLU A 545 -22.46 22.20 -54.23
N THR A 546 -22.98 21.24 -53.45
CA THR A 546 -23.21 19.79 -53.70
C THR A 546 -21.97 18.89 -53.63
N VAL A 547 -21.80 18.06 -52.59
CA VAL A 547 -22.55 16.85 -52.17
C VAL A 547 -22.35 15.67 -53.14
N VAL A 548 -21.84 14.57 -52.58
CA VAL A 548 -22.09 13.12 -52.85
C VAL A 548 -20.81 12.28 -53.10
N PRO A 549 -20.72 11.06 -52.54
CA PRO A 549 -19.50 10.26 -52.33
C PRO A 549 -19.37 9.07 -53.29
N ILE A 550 -18.21 8.38 -53.31
CA ILE A 550 -17.96 7.01 -53.84
C ILE A 550 -16.60 6.60 -53.22
N ALA A 551 -16.46 5.59 -52.34
CA ALA A 551 -16.66 4.13 -52.43
C ALA A 551 -15.56 3.36 -53.19
N CYS A 552 -15.00 2.37 -52.46
CA CYS A 552 -14.48 1.06 -52.90
C CYS A 552 -13.11 0.88 -53.59
N GLY A 553 -12.45 -0.22 -53.19
CA GLY A 553 -11.45 -0.99 -53.95
C GLY A 553 -10.10 -1.07 -53.22
N ALA A 554 -9.77 -2.15 -52.50
CA ALA A 554 -9.21 -3.42 -53.01
C ALA A 554 -7.80 -3.21 -53.64
N SER A 555 -6.76 -4.02 -53.48
CA SER A 555 -6.49 -5.32 -52.85
C SER A 555 -5.03 -5.69 -53.21
N ALA A 556 -4.48 -6.70 -52.52
CA ALA A 556 -3.44 -7.64 -52.98
C ALA A 556 -1.97 -7.15 -52.99
N GLU A 557 -1.09 -7.79 -52.18
CA GLU A 557 -0.13 -8.86 -52.56
C GLU A 557 1.16 -8.28 -53.17
N ALA A 558 2.38 -8.78 -53.00
CA ALA A 558 3.04 -9.78 -52.17
C ALA A 558 4.55 -9.67 -52.54
N VAL A 559 5.37 -10.59 -52.05
CA VAL A 559 6.62 -11.08 -52.69
C VAL A 559 7.97 -10.52 -52.17
N THR A 560 8.50 -11.27 -51.20
CA THR A 560 9.84 -11.91 -51.11
C THR A 560 11.16 -11.14 -51.27
N ALA A 561 12.07 -11.45 -50.34
CA ALA A 561 13.35 -12.16 -50.55
C ALA A 561 14.65 -11.45 -50.10
N SER A 562 15.46 -12.29 -49.43
CA SER A 562 16.93 -12.39 -49.50
C SER A 562 17.84 -11.53 -48.60
N SER A 563 18.46 -12.26 -47.67
CA SER A 563 19.81 -12.09 -47.06
C SER A 563 20.92 -12.22 -48.14
N PRO A 564 22.26 -12.29 -47.86
CA PRO A 564 23.05 -12.14 -46.62
C PRO A 564 24.37 -11.33 -46.81
N ALA A 565 25.25 -11.42 -45.79
CA ALA A 565 26.72 -11.36 -45.84
C ALA A 565 27.38 -9.98 -45.60
N SER A 566 28.56 -9.84 -45.00
CA SER A 566 29.37 -10.58 -44.02
C SER A 566 30.70 -9.82 -43.92
N ARG A 567 31.37 -9.88 -42.75
CA ARG A 567 32.85 -9.76 -42.57
C ARG A 567 33.43 -8.34 -42.83
N GLU A 568 34.53 -7.88 -42.23
CA GLU A 568 35.68 -8.47 -41.56
C GLU A 568 36.43 -7.29 -40.88
N THR A 569 36.76 -7.36 -39.57
CA THR A 569 38.12 -7.58 -38.98
C THR A 569 39.01 -6.35 -38.69
N VAL A 570 39.58 -6.40 -37.45
CA VAL A 570 41.03 -6.42 -37.13
C VAL A 570 41.67 -5.24 -36.34
N VAL A 571 42.22 -5.65 -35.17
CA VAL A 571 43.49 -5.25 -34.49
C VAL A 571 43.47 -3.98 -33.61
N SER A 572 43.41 -4.11 -32.27
CA SER A 572 44.47 -4.36 -31.25
C SER A 572 45.25 -3.08 -30.85
N THR A 573 45.34 -2.70 -29.57
CA THR A 573 46.35 -3.22 -28.61
C THR A 573 46.15 -2.67 -27.18
N ALA A 574 46.37 -3.54 -26.16
CA ALA A 574 47.05 -3.34 -24.84
C ALA A 574 46.54 -2.25 -23.84
N ARG A 575 46.51 -2.41 -22.50
CA ARG A 575 47.19 -3.29 -21.52
C ARG A 575 46.63 -3.06 -20.08
N GLY A 576 46.60 -4.12 -19.26
CA GLY A 576 46.74 -4.14 -17.77
C GLY A 576 45.49 -3.84 -16.91
N ALA A 577 45.17 -4.51 -15.80
CA ALA A 577 45.81 -5.59 -15.04
C ALA A 577 44.78 -6.34 -14.17
N SER A 578 45.15 -7.56 -13.78
CA SER A 578 44.42 -8.64 -13.10
C SER A 578 44.23 -8.49 -11.59
N TRP A 579 43.21 -9.17 -11.03
CA TRP A 579 43.35 -9.98 -9.80
C TRP A 579 42.64 -11.33 -10.01
N GLU A 580 43.38 -12.43 -9.81
CA GLU A 580 42.99 -13.83 -10.05
C GLU A 580 42.24 -14.45 -8.87
N ALA A 581 41.36 -15.39 -9.21
CA ALA A 581 40.68 -16.30 -8.31
C ALA A 581 41.60 -17.48 -7.92
N VAL A 582 41.61 -17.84 -6.65
CA VAL A 582 42.27 -19.05 -6.14
C VAL A 582 41.24 -20.17 -6.05
N ALA A 583 41.48 -21.23 -6.82
CA ALA A 583 40.87 -22.54 -6.64
C ALA A 583 41.74 -23.39 -5.69
N ILE A 584 41.11 -24.22 -4.84
CA ILE A 584 41.77 -25.32 -4.13
C ILE A 584 41.02 -26.63 -4.42
N SER A 585 41.82 -27.65 -4.69
CA SER A 585 41.52 -29.01 -5.13
C SER A 585 41.27 -29.99 -3.98
N GLN A 586 40.68 -31.15 -4.30
CA GLN A 586 41.11 -32.53 -3.93
C GLN A 586 40.05 -33.51 -4.50
N ALA A 587 40.34 -34.42 -5.44
CA ALA A 587 41.19 -35.62 -5.45
C ALA A 587 40.37 -36.93 -5.32
N GLY A 588 40.12 -37.59 -6.46
CA GLY A 588 40.37 -39.03 -6.67
C GLY A 588 39.29 -40.07 -6.34
N SER A 589 38.63 -40.60 -7.38
CA SER A 589 38.47 -42.06 -7.58
C SER A 589 38.15 -42.38 -9.05
N ASN A 590 38.83 -43.41 -9.58
CA ASN A 590 38.84 -43.87 -10.97
C ASN A 590 37.67 -44.83 -11.29
N GLU A 591 37.01 -44.66 -12.45
CA GLU A 591 36.92 -45.65 -13.55
C GLU A 591 36.03 -45.13 -14.71
N PRO A 592 36.27 -45.55 -15.98
CA PRO A 592 35.76 -44.86 -17.18
C PRO A 592 34.44 -45.44 -17.72
N PRO A 593 33.72 -44.71 -18.59
CA PRO A 593 33.53 -45.30 -19.93
C PRO A 593 33.50 -44.31 -21.11
N SER A 594 34.14 -44.76 -22.19
CA SER A 594 33.77 -44.71 -23.61
C SER A 594 33.05 -43.50 -24.24
N ASN A 595 33.71 -42.97 -25.28
CA ASN A 595 33.20 -42.31 -26.49
C ASN A 595 31.69 -42.50 -26.81
N SER A 596 30.97 -41.38 -26.92
CA SER A 596 30.09 -41.14 -28.07
C SER A 596 29.89 -39.64 -28.31
N THR A 597 29.84 -39.29 -29.60
CA THR A 597 29.79 -37.98 -30.24
C THR A 597 28.41 -37.27 -30.11
N PRO A 598 28.32 -35.97 -30.47
CA PRO A 598 27.50 -35.00 -29.77
C PRO A 598 26.05 -34.99 -30.27
N THR A 599 25.11 -34.92 -29.33
CA THR A 599 23.74 -34.49 -29.61
C THR A 599 23.53 -33.12 -28.97
N THR A 600 23.34 -32.13 -29.85
CA THR A 600 22.63 -30.85 -29.67
C THR A 600 22.35 -30.43 -28.23
N SER A 601 23.07 -29.38 -27.80
CA SER A 601 22.96 -28.68 -26.53
C SER A 601 21.52 -28.48 -26.04
N SER A 602 21.16 -29.15 -24.94
CA SER A 602 20.21 -28.61 -23.99
C SER A 602 20.84 -27.38 -23.34
N ALA A 603 20.22 -26.21 -23.50
CA ALA A 603 20.59 -25.03 -22.75
C ALA A 603 20.15 -25.22 -21.29
N SER A 604 21.07 -25.72 -20.46
CA SER A 604 20.93 -25.75 -19.01
C SER A 604 20.81 -24.32 -18.48
N GLY A 605 19.72 -24.02 -17.78
CA GLY A 605 19.44 -22.71 -17.19
C GLY A 605 20.45 -22.34 -16.10
N GLN A 606 21.52 -21.63 -16.48
CA GLN A 606 22.56 -21.22 -15.55
C GLN A 606 22.19 -19.86 -14.92
N LEU A 607 22.19 -19.81 -13.58
CA LEU A 607 22.02 -18.57 -12.83
C LEU A 607 23.21 -17.63 -13.09
N SER A 608 22.95 -16.34 -13.25
CA SER A 608 23.99 -15.33 -13.48
C SER A 608 23.59 -13.98 -12.88
N PRO A 609 24.53 -13.18 -12.31
CA PRO A 609 24.24 -11.80 -11.94
C PRO A 609 23.74 -10.96 -13.11
N SER A 610 24.18 -11.26 -14.33
CA SER A 610 23.78 -10.56 -15.56
C SER A 610 22.58 -11.20 -16.29
N PHE A 611 21.87 -12.14 -15.66
CA PHE A 611 20.79 -12.91 -16.31
C PHE A 611 19.74 -12.03 -17.01
N TYR A 612 19.34 -10.92 -16.39
CA TYR A 612 18.34 -10.00 -16.94
C TYR A 612 18.93 -8.84 -17.76
N ALA A 613 20.24 -8.78 -17.98
CA ALA A 613 20.89 -7.61 -18.59
C ALA A 613 20.34 -7.24 -19.99
N GLN A 614 19.80 -8.21 -20.73
CA GLN A 614 19.17 -7.98 -22.03
C GLN A 614 17.63 -7.93 -21.97
N SER A 615 17.01 -8.72 -21.09
CA SER A 615 15.56 -8.91 -21.04
C SER A 615 14.83 -7.96 -20.09
N CYS A 616 15.50 -7.49 -19.03
CA CYS A 616 14.99 -6.47 -18.11
C CYS A 616 16.17 -5.74 -17.44
N PRO A 617 16.86 -4.83 -18.16
CA PRO A 617 18.13 -4.23 -17.72
C PRO A 617 18.03 -3.43 -16.41
N ASP A 618 16.87 -2.86 -16.13
CA ASP A 618 16.64 -2.01 -14.93
C ASP A 618 16.12 -2.78 -13.72
N VAL A 619 16.11 -4.13 -13.74
CA VAL A 619 15.51 -4.95 -12.67
C VAL A 619 16.07 -4.64 -11.29
N GLU A 620 17.39 -4.57 -11.16
CA GLU A 620 18.03 -4.31 -9.87
C GLU A 620 17.76 -2.88 -9.38
N LEU A 621 17.75 -1.90 -10.29
CA LEU A 621 17.44 -0.51 -9.95
C LEU A 621 15.99 -0.39 -9.46
N ALA A 622 15.05 -1.00 -10.18
CA ALA A 622 13.63 -0.97 -9.86
C ALA A 622 13.33 -1.61 -8.50
N VAL A 623 13.88 -2.79 -8.21
CA VAL A 623 13.71 -3.44 -6.90
C VAL A 623 14.34 -2.59 -5.79
N ARG A 624 15.56 -2.10 -6.01
CA ARG A 624 16.28 -1.27 -5.02
C ARG A 624 15.53 -0.01 -4.67
N ASP A 625 14.95 0.69 -5.64
CA ASP A 625 14.25 1.94 -5.39
C ASP A 625 12.91 1.71 -4.66
N VAL A 626 12.21 0.61 -4.97
CA VAL A 626 11.01 0.19 -4.21
C VAL A 626 11.38 -0.14 -2.76
N VAL A 627 12.45 -0.89 -2.53
CA VAL A 627 12.93 -1.25 -1.19
C VAL A 627 13.39 -0.01 -0.42
N ARG A 628 14.16 0.88 -1.05
CA ARG A 628 14.61 2.14 -0.45
C ARG A 628 13.42 3.00 -0.03
N SER A 629 12.45 3.18 -0.93
CA SER A 629 11.24 3.96 -0.65
C SER A 629 10.45 3.35 0.51
N ALA A 630 10.20 2.04 0.48
CA ALA A 630 9.49 1.34 1.55
C ALA A 630 10.24 1.40 2.90
N SER A 631 11.56 1.26 2.88
CA SER A 631 12.40 1.27 4.09
C SER A 631 12.57 2.67 4.68
N THR A 632 12.47 3.71 3.86
CA THR A 632 12.45 5.10 4.33
C THR A 632 11.12 5.42 5.03
N LEU A 633 10.01 4.87 4.53
CA LEU A 633 8.67 5.07 5.08
C LEU A 633 8.40 4.23 6.33
N ASP A 634 8.89 2.99 6.36
CA ASP A 634 8.76 2.07 7.49
C ASP A 634 10.13 1.42 7.80
N PRO A 635 10.83 1.89 8.85
CA PRO A 635 12.14 1.35 9.26
C PRO A 635 12.13 -0.14 9.65
N SER A 636 10.96 -0.76 9.83
CA SER A 636 10.87 -2.20 10.09
C SER A 636 10.94 -3.06 8.82
N ILE A 637 10.80 -2.46 7.63
CA ILE A 637 10.79 -3.17 6.34
C ILE A 637 12.11 -3.92 6.08
N PRO A 638 13.31 -3.35 6.31
CA PRO A 638 14.55 -4.09 6.09
C PRO A 638 14.62 -5.41 6.85
N GLY A 639 14.29 -5.39 8.15
CA GLY A 639 14.23 -6.61 8.97
C GLY A 639 13.16 -7.61 8.50
N LYS A 640 11.98 -7.12 8.07
CA LYS A 640 10.92 -7.97 7.51
C LYS A 640 11.34 -8.65 6.22
N LEU A 641 11.99 -7.93 5.30
CA LEU A 641 12.47 -8.46 4.02
C LEU A 641 13.60 -9.46 4.22
N LEU A 642 14.53 -9.17 5.14
CA LEU A 642 15.60 -10.11 5.46
C LEU A 642 15.01 -11.39 6.08
N ARG A 643 14.08 -11.28 7.02
CA ARG A 643 13.39 -12.45 7.58
C ARG A 643 12.62 -13.24 6.52
N LEU A 644 11.99 -12.55 5.56
CA LEU A 644 11.23 -13.18 4.47
C LEU A 644 12.10 -14.10 3.62
N VAL A 645 13.30 -13.67 3.22
CA VAL A 645 14.20 -14.53 2.41
C VAL A 645 14.68 -15.75 3.19
N PHE A 646 14.92 -15.63 4.50
CA PHE A 646 15.26 -16.78 5.34
C PHE A 646 14.14 -17.81 5.38
N HIS A 647 12.91 -17.35 5.63
CA HIS A 647 11.74 -18.23 5.73
C HIS A 647 11.31 -18.83 4.38
N ASP A 648 11.62 -18.17 3.26
CA ASP A 648 11.46 -18.76 1.93
C ASP A 648 12.52 -19.83 1.68
N CYS A 649 13.80 -19.44 1.72
CA CYS A 649 14.93 -20.29 1.34
C CYS A 649 15.10 -21.54 2.22
N PHE A 650 14.79 -21.48 3.52
CA PHE A 650 15.00 -22.63 4.41
C PHE A 650 13.92 -23.70 4.28
N VAL A 651 12.69 -23.36 3.87
CA VAL A 651 11.55 -24.29 3.88
C VAL A 651 11.59 -25.20 2.65
N GLU A 652 11.17 -24.72 1.49
CA GLU A 652 11.12 -25.46 0.21
C GLU A 652 12.24 -25.06 -0.77
N GLY A 653 13.14 -24.16 -0.35
CA GLY A 653 14.16 -23.57 -1.21
C GLY A 653 13.81 -22.14 -1.62
N CYS A 654 14.75 -21.42 -2.20
CA CYS A 654 14.57 -20.03 -2.60
C CYS A 654 13.72 -19.91 -3.86
N ASP A 655 12.43 -20.14 -3.76
CA ASP A 655 11.50 -20.23 -4.88
C ASP A 655 10.25 -19.33 -4.70
N ALA A 656 10.24 -18.48 -3.67
CA ALA A 656 9.14 -17.58 -3.34
C ALA A 656 7.80 -18.32 -3.11
N SER A 657 7.83 -19.59 -2.74
CA SER A 657 6.66 -20.39 -2.34
C SER A 657 5.96 -19.78 -1.11
N VAL A 658 6.70 -19.14 -0.20
CA VAL A 658 6.13 -18.45 0.97
C VAL A 658 5.20 -17.29 0.61
N LEU A 659 5.30 -16.75 -0.62
CA LEU A 659 4.44 -15.66 -1.08
C LEU A 659 3.02 -16.14 -1.45
N ILE A 660 2.86 -17.44 -1.75
CA ILE A 660 1.59 -18.04 -2.20
C ILE A 660 0.53 -17.95 -1.10
N GLN A 661 -0.62 -17.38 -1.46
CA GLN A 661 -1.77 -17.26 -0.57
C GLN A 661 -2.73 -18.43 -0.75
N GLY A 662 -3.27 -18.92 0.36
CA GLY A 662 -4.24 -20.01 0.38
C GLY A 662 -4.33 -20.60 1.79
N ASN A 663 -5.36 -21.39 2.06
CA ASN A 663 -5.42 -22.13 3.31
C ASN A 663 -4.39 -23.28 3.29
N GLY A 664 -3.62 -23.44 4.36
CA GLY A 664 -2.61 -24.50 4.46
C GLY A 664 -1.37 -24.27 3.61
N THR A 665 -1.12 -23.05 3.14
CA THR A 665 0.16 -22.67 2.51
C THR A 665 1.21 -22.32 3.57
N GLU A 666 2.48 -22.26 3.19
CA GLU A 666 3.57 -21.88 4.09
C GLU A 666 3.29 -20.56 4.79
N ARG A 667 2.70 -19.60 4.07
CA ARG A 667 2.35 -18.28 4.59
C ARG A 667 1.39 -18.32 5.78
N THR A 668 0.53 -19.34 5.84
CA THR A 668 -0.48 -19.48 6.90
C THR A 668 0.00 -20.29 8.11
N ASP A 669 1.20 -20.87 8.07
CA ASP A 669 1.75 -21.58 9.22
C ASP A 669 1.98 -20.61 10.40
N PRO A 670 1.73 -21.01 11.67
CA PRO A 670 1.94 -20.13 12.81
C PRO A 670 3.37 -19.58 12.96
N ALA A 671 4.40 -20.23 12.39
CA ALA A 671 5.78 -19.74 12.40
C ALA A 671 6.01 -18.57 11.44
N ASN A 672 5.12 -18.40 10.46
CA ASN A 672 5.20 -17.42 9.39
C ASN A 672 4.21 -16.26 9.54
N LEU A 673 3.34 -16.28 10.57
CA LEU A 673 2.32 -15.23 10.80
C LEU A 673 2.90 -13.84 11.04
N SER A 674 4.15 -13.76 11.54
CA SER A 674 4.86 -12.50 11.78
C SER A 674 5.66 -12.01 10.57
N LEU A 675 5.70 -12.77 9.47
CA LEU A 675 6.37 -12.34 8.24
C LEU A 675 5.71 -11.09 7.67
N GLY A 676 6.54 -10.24 7.07
CA GLY A 676 6.11 -8.98 6.46
C GLY A 676 6.87 -8.69 5.18
N GLY A 677 6.68 -7.51 4.60
CA GLY A 677 7.35 -7.11 3.37
C GLY A 677 6.72 -7.64 2.09
N PHE A 678 5.67 -8.48 2.18
CA PHE A 678 4.92 -8.99 1.01
C PHE A 678 4.45 -7.89 0.06
N ASN A 679 3.96 -6.78 0.61
CA ASN A 679 3.50 -5.62 -0.17
C ASN A 679 4.62 -4.95 -0.96
N VAL A 680 5.86 -4.99 -0.46
CA VAL A 680 7.06 -4.44 -1.13
C VAL A 680 7.44 -5.33 -2.31
N ILE A 681 7.45 -6.66 -2.10
CA ILE A 681 7.67 -7.63 -3.18
C ILE A 681 6.60 -7.50 -4.26
N ASP A 682 5.32 -7.40 -3.86
CA ASP A 682 4.22 -7.21 -4.81
C ASP A 682 4.30 -5.86 -5.54
N ALA A 683 4.79 -4.80 -4.89
CA ALA A 683 5.00 -3.49 -5.52
C ALA A 683 6.12 -3.53 -6.56
N ALA A 684 7.26 -4.12 -6.20
CA ALA A 684 8.37 -4.33 -7.14
C ALA A 684 7.93 -5.20 -8.32
N LYS A 685 7.17 -6.27 -8.05
CA LYS A 685 6.61 -7.13 -9.10
C LYS A 685 5.68 -6.37 -10.02
N ARG A 686 4.74 -5.57 -9.50
CA ARG A 686 3.83 -4.75 -10.34
C ARG A 686 4.59 -3.76 -11.24
N LEU A 687 5.63 -3.13 -10.70
CA LEU A 687 6.48 -2.22 -11.46
C LEU A 687 7.19 -2.96 -12.59
N LEU A 688 7.82 -4.09 -12.28
CA LEU A 688 8.54 -4.91 -13.26
C LEU A 688 7.61 -5.51 -14.32
N GLU A 689 6.40 -5.94 -13.96
CA GLU A 689 5.43 -6.43 -14.94
C GLU A 689 4.94 -5.34 -15.91
N ALA A 690 5.00 -4.07 -15.53
CA ALA A 690 4.67 -2.97 -16.43
C ALA A 690 5.80 -2.67 -17.44
N VAL A 691 7.05 -2.99 -17.10
CA VAL A 691 8.24 -2.66 -17.89
C VAL A 691 8.74 -3.88 -18.70
N CYS A 692 8.83 -5.04 -18.06
CA CYS A 692 9.31 -6.30 -18.60
C CYS A 692 8.36 -7.44 -18.19
N PRO A 693 7.17 -7.53 -18.83
CA PRO A 693 6.12 -8.47 -18.45
C PRO A 693 6.57 -9.92 -18.51
N ALA A 694 6.14 -10.72 -17.54
CA ALA A 694 6.42 -12.14 -17.39
C ALA A 694 7.92 -12.52 -17.48
N THR A 695 8.82 -11.59 -17.16
CA THR A 695 10.26 -11.78 -17.32
C THR A 695 10.95 -12.13 -16.00
N VAL A 696 10.69 -11.36 -14.94
CA VAL A 696 11.39 -11.48 -13.65
C VAL A 696 10.58 -12.31 -12.65
N SER A 697 11.14 -13.38 -12.09
CA SER A 697 10.46 -14.20 -11.07
C SER A 697 10.30 -13.47 -9.74
N CYS A 698 9.30 -13.85 -8.96
CA CYS A 698 9.15 -13.32 -7.60
C CYS A 698 10.28 -13.80 -6.67
N SER A 699 10.82 -15.01 -6.90
CA SER A 699 12.00 -15.52 -6.21
C SER A 699 13.21 -14.59 -6.38
N ASP A 700 13.52 -14.13 -7.60
CA ASP A 700 14.60 -13.16 -7.81
C ASP A 700 14.31 -11.82 -7.11
N ILE A 701 13.06 -11.36 -7.10
CA ILE A 701 12.67 -10.14 -6.38
C ILE A 701 12.87 -10.28 -4.88
N VAL A 702 12.53 -11.42 -4.26
CA VAL A 702 12.72 -11.66 -2.82
C VAL A 702 14.20 -11.56 -2.44
N VAL A 703 15.07 -12.21 -3.21
CA VAL A 703 16.51 -12.21 -2.93
C VAL A 703 17.13 -10.83 -3.15
N LEU A 704 16.75 -10.13 -4.23
CA LEU A 704 17.19 -8.76 -4.47
C LEU A 704 16.70 -7.81 -3.37
N ALA A 705 15.45 -7.96 -2.95
CA ALA A 705 14.86 -7.08 -1.94
C ALA A 705 15.52 -7.23 -0.57
N ALA A 706 15.84 -8.46 -0.16
CA ALA A 706 16.57 -8.71 1.08
C ALA A 706 18.03 -8.24 1.00
N ARG A 707 18.70 -8.37 -0.14
CA ARG A 707 20.03 -7.78 -0.37
C ARG A 707 19.98 -6.26 -0.22
N ASP A 708 19.04 -5.62 -0.91
CA ASP A 708 18.93 -4.17 -0.93
C ASP A 708 18.50 -3.60 0.43
N ALA A 709 17.73 -4.36 1.21
CA ALA A 709 17.43 -4.07 2.60
C ALA A 709 18.72 -4.02 3.46
N VAL A 710 19.59 -5.03 3.35
CA VAL A 710 20.87 -5.07 4.07
C VAL A 710 21.75 -3.90 3.68
N VAL A 711 21.87 -3.60 2.38
CA VAL A 711 22.66 -2.46 1.88
C VAL A 711 22.09 -1.13 2.36
N PHE A 712 20.76 -0.96 2.35
CA PHE A 712 20.11 0.25 2.83
C PHE A 712 20.42 0.53 4.31
N THR A 713 20.51 -0.53 5.12
CA THR A 713 20.86 -0.43 6.55
C THR A 713 22.36 -0.36 6.83
N GLY A 714 23.22 -0.23 5.80
CA GLY A 714 24.67 -0.05 5.96
C GLY A 714 25.52 -1.32 5.80
N GLY A 715 24.90 -2.45 5.44
CA GLY A 715 25.58 -3.72 5.20
C GLY A 715 26.26 -3.80 3.83
N PRO A 716 26.97 -4.91 3.55
CA PRO A 716 27.75 -5.06 2.33
C PRO A 716 26.87 -5.29 1.10
N ALA A 717 27.29 -4.75 -0.04
CA ALA A 717 26.69 -5.08 -1.34
C ALA A 717 27.13 -6.48 -1.79
N VAL A 718 26.18 -7.39 -1.93
CA VAL A 718 26.44 -8.79 -2.29
C VAL A 718 25.97 -9.06 -3.72
N PRO A 719 26.84 -9.56 -4.63
CA PRO A 719 26.39 -10.04 -5.93
C PRO A 719 25.43 -11.23 -5.76
N VAL A 720 24.26 -11.15 -6.40
CA VAL A 720 23.26 -12.23 -6.37
C VAL A 720 23.18 -12.83 -7.77
N ALA A 721 23.33 -14.13 -7.90
CA ALA A 721 23.05 -14.82 -9.16
C ALA A 721 21.53 -14.82 -9.40
N LEU A 722 21.05 -14.41 -10.57
CA LEU A 722 19.63 -14.26 -10.92
C LEU A 722 19.22 -15.29 -11.99
N GLY A 723 17.92 -15.40 -12.24
CA GLY A 723 17.34 -16.36 -13.18
C GLY A 723 16.59 -17.51 -12.51
N ARG A 724 16.20 -17.33 -11.24
CA ARG A 724 15.40 -18.30 -10.48
C ARG A 724 14.01 -18.41 -11.07
N ARG A 725 13.38 -19.57 -10.88
CA ARG A 725 11.96 -19.80 -11.14
C ARG A 725 11.19 -19.87 -9.82
N ASP A 726 9.96 -19.39 -9.88
CA ASP A 726 8.99 -19.46 -8.81
C ASP A 726 8.50 -20.90 -8.61
N GLY A 727 8.37 -21.31 -7.34
CA GLY A 727 7.84 -22.60 -6.95
C GLY A 727 6.34 -22.73 -7.21
N LEU A 728 5.91 -23.95 -7.52
CA LEU A 728 4.51 -24.29 -7.77
C LEU A 728 3.78 -24.83 -6.52
N VAL A 729 4.53 -25.16 -5.45
CA VAL A 729 4.02 -25.83 -4.25
C VAL A 729 4.34 -24.95 -3.06
N SER A 730 3.35 -24.75 -2.18
CA SER A 730 3.50 -24.08 -0.89
C SER A 730 2.62 -24.79 0.12
N LEU A 731 3.22 -25.45 1.11
CA LEU A 731 2.52 -26.28 2.08
C LEU A 731 2.95 -25.94 3.52
N ALA A 732 1.98 -25.62 4.38
CA ALA A 732 2.22 -25.37 5.81
C ALA A 732 2.92 -26.54 6.51
N SER A 733 2.65 -27.78 6.06
CA SER A 733 3.28 -29.00 6.61
C SER A 733 4.80 -29.03 6.49
N ASN A 734 5.36 -28.23 5.58
CA ASN A 734 6.78 -28.22 5.29
C ASN A 734 7.53 -27.20 6.17
N VAL A 735 6.83 -26.22 6.75
CA VAL A 735 7.42 -25.14 7.55
C VAL A 735 8.07 -25.67 8.82
N ARG A 736 7.32 -26.37 9.67
CA ARG A 736 7.77 -26.76 11.03
C ARG A 736 8.96 -27.70 11.08
N ARG A 737 9.22 -28.46 10.02
CA ARG A 737 10.34 -29.42 9.95
C ARG A 737 11.63 -28.78 9.45
N ASN A 738 11.52 -27.61 8.83
CA ASN A 738 12.62 -26.96 8.11
C ASN A 738 13.07 -25.63 8.75
N ILE A 739 12.23 -25.01 9.58
CA ILE A 739 12.57 -23.78 10.32
C ILE A 739 13.19 -24.10 11.67
N ILE A 740 14.17 -23.29 12.08
CA ILE A 740 14.76 -23.34 13.42
C ILE A 740 13.76 -22.79 14.45
N ASP A 741 13.46 -23.60 15.45
CA ASP A 741 12.60 -23.22 16.58
C ASP A 741 13.43 -22.52 17.69
N THR A 742 12.79 -21.68 18.49
CA THR A 742 13.44 -20.86 19.53
C THR A 742 14.10 -21.68 20.63
N GLY A 743 13.75 -22.97 20.76
CA GLY A 743 14.33 -23.90 21.72
C GLY A 743 15.54 -24.71 21.24
N PHE A 744 16.03 -24.54 20.01
CA PHE A 744 17.09 -25.39 19.47
C PHE A 744 18.44 -25.19 20.17
N SER A 745 19.18 -26.29 20.38
CA SER A 745 20.58 -26.24 20.76
C SER A 745 21.47 -25.90 19.57
N VAL A 746 22.74 -25.51 19.82
CA VAL A 746 23.72 -25.27 18.74
C VAL A 746 23.86 -26.50 17.84
N ASP A 747 23.88 -27.71 18.41
CA ASP A 747 23.99 -28.95 17.63
C ASP A 747 22.75 -29.19 16.75
N ALA A 748 21.55 -28.89 17.25
CA ALA A 748 20.31 -29.01 16.47
C ALA A 748 20.25 -27.99 15.34
N MET A 749 20.68 -26.75 15.59
CA MET A 749 20.80 -25.71 14.56
C MET A 749 21.84 -26.11 13.50
N ALA A 750 23.01 -26.59 13.93
CA ALA A 750 24.07 -27.05 13.05
C ALA A 750 23.64 -28.23 12.18
N ALA A 751 22.88 -29.19 12.74
CA ALA A 751 22.31 -30.30 11.98
C ALA A 751 21.32 -29.80 10.91
N SER A 752 20.49 -28.80 11.23
CA SER A 752 19.53 -28.20 10.30
C SER A 752 20.23 -27.48 9.14
N PHE A 753 21.31 -26.73 9.43
CA PHE A 753 22.14 -26.07 8.44
C PHE A 753 22.89 -27.10 7.55
N THR A 754 23.47 -28.11 8.17
CA THR A 754 24.20 -29.18 7.46
C THR A 754 23.28 -29.96 6.52
N ALA A 755 22.04 -30.21 6.92
CA ALA A 755 21.03 -30.85 6.07
C ALA A 755 20.70 -30.04 4.80
N LYS A 756 20.96 -28.73 4.81
CA LYS A 756 20.81 -27.82 3.66
C LYS A 756 22.15 -27.53 2.96
N GLY A 757 23.24 -28.20 3.34
CA GLY A 757 24.57 -27.98 2.78
C GLY A 757 25.26 -26.70 3.26
N LEU A 758 24.79 -26.12 4.37
CA LEU A 758 25.41 -24.97 5.02
C LEU A 758 26.33 -25.42 6.17
N THR A 759 27.38 -24.66 6.42
CA THR A 759 28.40 -24.94 7.43
C THR A 759 28.05 -24.37 8.81
N LEU A 760 28.82 -24.74 9.83
CA LEU A 760 28.72 -24.12 11.15
C LEU A 760 29.07 -22.61 11.12
N ASP A 761 29.97 -22.21 10.23
CA ASP A 761 30.32 -20.79 10.02
C ASP A 761 29.16 -20.03 9.37
N ASP A 762 28.41 -20.67 8.45
CA ASP A 762 27.19 -20.11 7.89
C ASP A 762 26.13 -19.89 8.98
N LEU A 763 26.00 -20.81 9.94
CA LEU A 763 25.09 -20.64 11.08
C LEU A 763 25.41 -19.37 11.86
N VAL A 764 26.66 -19.19 12.28
CA VAL A 764 27.06 -18.00 13.05
C VAL A 764 26.91 -16.73 12.20
N THR A 765 27.34 -16.77 10.94
CA THR A 765 27.32 -15.61 10.04
C THR A 765 25.90 -15.18 9.71
N LEU A 766 25.02 -16.10 9.32
CA LEU A 766 23.64 -15.80 8.93
C LEU A 766 22.76 -15.43 10.13
N SER A 767 23.08 -15.91 11.33
CA SER A 767 22.47 -15.40 12.57
C SER A 767 22.76 -13.91 12.77
N GLY A 768 23.83 -13.38 12.17
CA GLY A 768 24.11 -11.95 12.09
C GLY A 768 23.00 -11.14 11.42
N GLY A 769 22.06 -11.76 10.70
CA GLY A 769 20.89 -11.08 10.14
C GLY A 769 19.97 -10.47 11.19
N HIS A 770 20.04 -10.94 12.45
CA HIS A 770 19.33 -10.36 13.59
C HIS A 770 19.89 -9.00 14.04
N THR A 771 20.97 -8.50 13.41
CA THR A 771 21.44 -7.10 13.56
C THR A 771 20.35 -6.08 13.19
N ILE A 772 19.45 -6.42 12.24
CA ILE A 772 18.33 -5.57 11.87
C ILE A 772 16.97 -6.23 12.13
N GLY A 773 16.01 -5.42 12.59
CA GLY A 773 14.64 -5.84 12.81
C GLY A 773 14.27 -6.00 14.29
N SER A 774 13.04 -6.47 14.52
CA SER A 774 12.44 -6.56 15.84
C SER A 774 11.70 -7.88 16.03
N ALA A 775 11.63 -8.37 17.26
CA ALA A 775 10.83 -9.52 17.65
C ALA A 775 9.75 -9.12 18.67
N HIS A 776 8.55 -9.68 18.51
CA HIS A 776 7.48 -9.50 19.50
C HIS A 776 7.86 -10.15 20.83
N CYS A 777 7.44 -9.59 21.96
CA CYS A 777 7.73 -10.09 23.30
C CYS A 777 7.30 -11.55 23.52
N ASN A 778 6.25 -12.01 22.83
CA ASN A 778 5.83 -13.41 22.86
C ASN A 778 6.86 -14.37 22.26
N THR A 779 7.73 -13.90 21.37
CA THR A 779 8.71 -14.72 20.63
C THR A 779 9.82 -15.25 21.52
N PHE A 780 10.13 -14.56 22.62
CA PHE A 780 11.20 -14.93 23.55
C PHE A 780 10.69 -15.04 25.00
N ARG A 781 9.37 -15.19 25.17
CA ARG A 781 8.71 -15.28 26.48
C ARG A 781 9.21 -16.47 27.29
N GLU A 782 9.62 -17.55 26.62
CA GLU A 782 10.20 -18.75 27.24
C GLU A 782 11.50 -18.49 28.00
N ARG A 783 12.14 -17.34 27.77
CA ARG A 783 13.33 -16.91 28.51
C ARG A 783 13.02 -16.27 29.85
N PHE A 784 11.74 -16.01 30.17
CA PHE A 784 11.31 -15.41 31.42
C PHE A 784 10.28 -16.29 32.15
N GLN A 785 10.40 -16.35 33.48
CA GLN A 785 9.44 -17.02 34.36
C GLN A 785 8.82 -16.01 35.31
N GLN A 786 7.51 -16.15 35.53
CA GLN A 786 6.80 -15.35 36.51
C GLN A 786 6.97 -15.95 37.90
N VAL A 787 7.49 -15.15 38.84
CA VAL A 787 7.62 -15.51 40.25
C VAL A 787 6.37 -15.10 41.04
N ALA A 788 6.19 -15.67 42.25
CA ALA A 788 4.95 -15.60 43.03
C ALA A 788 4.42 -14.18 43.36
N ASN A 789 5.28 -13.16 43.27
CA ASN A 789 4.90 -11.75 43.43
C ASN A 789 4.43 -11.07 42.14
N GLY A 790 4.30 -11.82 41.03
CA GLY A 790 3.93 -11.32 39.71
C GLY A 790 5.10 -10.75 38.88
N SER A 791 6.31 -10.65 39.46
CA SER A 791 7.52 -10.20 38.75
C SER A 791 7.99 -11.24 37.74
N MET A 792 8.64 -10.81 36.67
CA MET A 792 9.31 -11.68 35.71
C MET A 792 10.79 -11.78 36.04
N THR A 793 11.38 -12.96 35.91
CA THR A 793 12.83 -13.20 36.08
C THR A 793 13.36 -14.07 34.94
N PRO A 794 14.58 -13.84 34.43
CA PRO A 794 15.18 -14.72 33.44
C PRO A 794 15.27 -16.16 33.93
N VAL A 795 14.95 -17.11 33.04
CA VAL A 795 15.02 -18.56 33.32
C VAL A 795 16.42 -19.10 33.11
N ASP A 796 17.14 -18.53 32.13
CA ASP A 796 18.52 -18.92 31.84
C ASP A 796 19.52 -17.90 32.42
N GLY A 797 20.60 -18.39 33.02
CA GLY A 797 21.66 -17.55 33.59
C GLY A 797 22.59 -16.94 32.53
N SER A 798 22.25 -17.03 31.24
CA SER A 798 23.05 -16.51 30.14
C SER A 798 22.74 -15.06 29.80
N MET A 799 21.57 -14.57 30.24
CA MET A 799 21.13 -13.20 30.01
C MET A 799 21.77 -12.24 31.01
N ASN A 800 22.30 -11.12 30.51
CA ASN A 800 22.78 -10.01 31.31
C ASN A 800 21.65 -9.44 32.18
N ALA A 801 21.93 -9.19 33.46
CA ALA A 801 20.90 -8.76 34.42
C ALA A 801 20.29 -7.39 34.10
N ASP A 802 21.10 -6.43 33.63
CA ASP A 802 20.61 -5.11 33.26
C ASP A 802 19.74 -5.20 32.00
N TYR A 803 20.19 -5.97 31.01
CA TYR A 803 19.42 -6.22 29.79
C TYR A 803 18.11 -6.96 30.06
N ALA A 804 18.12 -7.93 30.96
CA ALA A 804 16.90 -8.60 31.40
C ALA A 804 15.88 -7.61 31.98
N ASN A 805 16.34 -6.67 32.82
CA ASN A 805 15.48 -5.63 33.38
C ASN A 805 14.96 -4.68 32.28
N GLU A 806 15.79 -4.30 31.31
CA GLU A 806 15.36 -3.51 30.15
C GLU A 806 14.26 -4.22 29.35
N LEU A 807 14.43 -5.51 29.07
CA LEU A 807 13.43 -6.33 28.36
C LEU A 807 12.15 -6.53 29.17
N ILE A 808 12.27 -6.76 30.48
CA ILE A 808 11.11 -6.83 31.38
C ILE A 808 10.39 -5.50 31.32
N GLN A 809 11.04 -4.35 31.46
CA GLN A 809 10.37 -3.06 31.37
C GLN A 809 9.70 -2.84 30.00
N ALA A 810 10.39 -3.16 28.90
CA ALA A 810 9.87 -3.01 27.55
C ALA A 810 8.65 -3.92 27.28
N CYS A 811 8.65 -5.14 27.83
CA CYS A 811 7.57 -6.12 27.64
C CYS A 811 6.50 -6.12 28.74
N SER A 812 6.74 -5.44 29.87
CA SER A 812 5.82 -5.32 31.02
C SER A 812 5.10 -3.99 31.06
N ALA A 813 5.24 -3.15 30.03
CA ALA A 813 4.59 -1.85 29.97
C ALA A 813 3.07 -1.99 30.19
N ASN A 814 2.64 -1.48 31.34
CA ASN A 814 1.26 -1.39 31.83
C ASN A 814 0.26 -1.04 30.71
N GLY A 815 -0.58 -2.00 30.33
CA GLY A 815 -1.96 -1.77 29.88
C GLY A 815 -2.22 -1.12 28.51
N THR A 816 -1.22 -0.76 27.70
CA THR A 816 -1.43 -0.02 26.43
C THR A 816 -1.34 -0.88 25.18
N VAL A 817 -0.84 -2.12 25.31
CA VAL A 817 -0.59 -3.03 24.20
C VAL A 817 -1.07 -4.40 24.68
N PRO A 818 -2.05 -5.07 24.02
CA PRO A 818 -2.50 -6.40 24.41
C PRO A 818 -1.28 -7.31 24.62
N ALA A 819 -1.20 -7.98 25.77
CA ALA A 819 -0.07 -8.83 26.15
C ALA A 819 0.32 -9.73 24.96
N GLY A 820 1.45 -9.39 24.32
CA GLY A 820 1.94 -10.09 23.13
C GLY A 820 2.16 -9.28 21.85
N THR A 821 1.76 -8.00 21.79
CA THR A 821 1.96 -7.16 20.59
C THR A 821 3.16 -6.19 20.68
N ALA A 822 3.72 -5.98 21.87
CA ALA A 822 4.97 -5.21 22.04
C ALA A 822 6.12 -5.92 21.32
N ALA A 823 7.02 -5.15 20.69
CA ALA A 823 8.19 -5.66 19.99
C ALA A 823 9.45 -4.89 20.43
N VAL A 824 10.56 -5.59 20.49
CA VAL A 824 11.88 -5.04 20.83
C VAL A 824 12.85 -5.34 19.69
N GLY A 825 13.86 -4.49 19.51
CA GLY A 825 14.90 -4.72 18.53
C GLY A 825 15.63 -6.04 18.79
N CYS A 826 15.92 -6.81 17.74
CA CYS A 826 16.70 -8.04 17.85
C CYS A 826 18.15 -7.77 18.28
N ASP A 827 18.66 -6.57 17.97
CA ASP A 827 19.97 -6.08 18.37
C ASP A 827 19.88 -4.84 19.26
N SER A 828 20.46 -4.93 20.45
CA SER A 828 20.36 -3.89 21.47
C SER A 828 21.19 -2.66 21.09
N GLY A 829 20.53 -1.58 20.69
CA GLY A 829 21.15 -0.27 20.41
C GLY A 829 21.46 -0.03 18.92
N SER A 830 21.34 -1.06 18.08
CA SER A 830 21.69 -1.02 16.64
C SER A 830 20.67 -1.72 15.74
N ALA A 831 19.47 -2.08 16.22
CA ALA A 831 18.44 -2.83 15.46
C ALA A 831 17.98 -2.25 14.10
N SER A 832 18.41 -1.06 13.70
CA SER A 832 18.15 -0.44 12.39
C SER A 832 19.38 -0.31 11.50
N VAL A 833 20.55 -0.74 11.97
CA VAL A 833 21.84 -0.65 11.29
C VAL A 833 22.40 -2.05 11.16
N PHE A 834 22.84 -2.43 9.98
CA PHE A 834 23.46 -3.73 9.75
C PHE A 834 24.95 -3.62 10.07
N ASP A 835 25.34 -4.01 11.28
CA ASP A 835 26.70 -3.88 11.81
C ASP A 835 27.14 -5.13 12.59
N ASN A 836 28.31 -5.07 13.24
CA ASN A 836 28.81 -6.16 14.06
C ASN A 836 28.49 -6.04 15.56
N THR A 837 27.73 -5.03 15.97
CA THR A 837 27.33 -4.78 17.36
C THR A 837 26.54 -5.96 17.92
N TYR A 838 25.72 -6.61 17.09
CA TYR A 838 25.05 -7.89 17.38
C TYR A 838 25.98 -8.91 18.05
N PHE A 839 27.16 -9.15 17.48
CA PHE A 839 28.10 -10.14 18.02
C PHE A 839 28.73 -9.69 19.34
N ALA A 840 29.02 -8.40 19.49
CA ALA A 840 29.49 -7.84 20.77
C ALA A 840 28.41 -7.97 21.86
N ASN A 841 27.14 -7.72 21.51
CA ASN A 841 26.00 -7.89 22.38
C ASN A 841 25.83 -9.35 22.82
N LEU A 842 26.02 -10.33 21.94
CA LEU A 842 25.99 -11.75 22.32
C LEU A 842 27.04 -12.10 23.37
N LEU A 843 28.29 -11.63 23.21
CA LEU A 843 29.36 -11.86 24.19
C LEU A 843 29.08 -11.21 25.54
N GLY A 844 28.37 -10.08 25.53
CA GLY A 844 27.91 -9.37 26.72
C GLY A 844 26.67 -9.98 27.39
N GLY A 845 26.13 -11.10 26.89
CA GLY A 845 24.90 -11.71 27.41
C GLY A 845 23.63 -10.95 27.02
N ARG A 846 23.69 -10.09 25.98
CA ARG A 846 22.57 -9.27 25.50
C ARG A 846 21.89 -9.82 24.24
N GLY A 847 22.02 -11.12 23.98
CA GLY A 847 21.27 -11.80 22.91
C GLY A 847 19.79 -11.91 23.27
N LEU A 848 18.89 -11.51 22.37
CA LEU A 848 17.44 -11.55 22.60
C LEU A 848 16.88 -12.96 22.52
N LEU A 849 17.13 -13.65 21.40
CA LEU A 849 16.63 -14.99 21.16
C LEU A 849 17.51 -16.03 21.86
N ARG A 850 16.88 -17.10 22.33
CA ARG A 850 17.59 -18.18 23.04
C ARG A 850 18.59 -18.90 22.11
N THR A 851 18.25 -19.06 20.84
CA THR A 851 19.12 -19.62 19.80
C THR A 851 20.39 -18.78 19.62
N ASP A 852 20.27 -17.46 19.63
CA ASP A 852 21.40 -16.55 19.46
C ASP A 852 22.31 -16.58 20.69
N ALA A 853 21.71 -16.58 21.89
CA ALA A 853 22.44 -16.73 23.15
C ALA A 853 23.14 -18.10 23.27
N ALA A 854 22.66 -19.15 22.58
CA ALA A 854 23.32 -20.44 22.56
C ALA A 854 24.65 -20.41 21.77
N LEU A 855 24.81 -19.49 20.80
CA LEU A 855 26.03 -19.39 19.98
C LEU A 855 27.29 -19.08 20.81
N VAL A 856 27.16 -18.47 21.98
CA VAL A 856 28.30 -18.19 22.87
C VAL A 856 28.59 -19.30 23.88
N GLN A 857 27.76 -20.35 23.93
CA GLN A 857 27.93 -21.48 24.85
C GLN A 857 28.85 -22.56 24.29
N ASN A 858 28.86 -22.76 22.97
CA ASN A 858 29.78 -23.68 22.30
C ASN A 858 31.12 -22.98 21.97
N ALA A 859 32.25 -23.62 22.26
CA ALA A 859 33.58 -23.01 22.14
C ALA A 859 33.91 -22.59 20.70
N THR A 860 33.52 -23.38 19.70
CA THR A 860 33.79 -23.13 18.28
C THR A 860 32.98 -21.94 17.78
N THR A 861 31.67 -21.93 18.03
CA THR A 861 30.81 -20.81 17.61
C THR A 861 31.15 -19.54 18.39
N ARG A 862 31.50 -19.64 19.68
CA ARG A 862 31.95 -18.50 20.49
C ARG A 862 33.22 -17.86 19.94
N ALA A 863 34.17 -18.64 19.44
CA ALA A 863 35.39 -18.11 18.81
C ALA A 863 35.04 -17.27 17.56
N LYS A 864 34.12 -17.76 16.73
CA LYS A 864 33.66 -17.02 15.54
C LYS A 864 32.86 -15.76 15.89
N VAL A 865 31.99 -15.83 16.90
CA VAL A 865 31.29 -14.65 17.44
C VAL A 865 32.29 -13.60 17.95
N ALA A 866 33.35 -14.03 18.64
CA ALA A 866 34.41 -13.13 19.12
C ALA A 866 35.21 -12.48 17.98
N GLU A 867 35.48 -13.22 16.90
CA GLU A 867 36.10 -12.69 15.69
C GLU A 867 35.25 -11.58 15.06
N PHE A 868 33.96 -11.84 14.83
CA PHE A 868 33.05 -10.87 14.22
C PHE A 868 32.79 -9.64 15.10
N ALA A 869 32.71 -9.82 16.43
CA ALA A 869 32.61 -8.70 17.36
C ALA A 869 33.79 -7.71 17.27
N GLN A 870 34.97 -8.18 16.83
CA GLN A 870 36.17 -7.35 16.68
C GLN A 870 36.35 -6.81 15.26
N SER A 871 35.72 -7.41 14.25
CA SER A 871 35.92 -7.06 12.84
C SER A 871 34.61 -7.02 12.06
N GLN A 872 34.13 -5.80 11.78
CA GLN A 872 32.99 -5.59 10.89
C GLN A 872 33.31 -6.04 9.46
N ASP A 873 34.52 -5.76 8.96
CA ASP A 873 34.93 -6.18 7.62
C ASP A 873 34.96 -7.71 7.48
N GLY A 874 35.45 -8.41 8.52
CA GLY A 874 35.45 -9.88 8.58
C GLY A 874 34.04 -10.47 8.59
N PHE A 875 33.13 -9.86 9.35
CA PHE A 875 31.70 -10.21 9.32
C PHE A 875 31.09 -9.98 7.94
N PHE A 876 31.28 -8.81 7.34
CA PHE A 876 30.70 -8.44 6.05
C PHE A 876 31.20 -9.32 4.91
N ALA A 877 32.49 -9.68 4.90
CA ALA A 877 33.05 -10.61 3.93
C ALA A 877 32.42 -12.02 4.08
N SER A 878 32.29 -12.50 5.32
CA SER A 878 31.66 -13.80 5.60
C SER A 878 30.18 -13.79 5.21
N TRP A 879 29.47 -12.69 5.51
CA TRP A 879 28.07 -12.47 5.17
C TRP A 879 27.83 -12.59 3.68
N ALA A 880 28.64 -11.93 2.85
CA ALA A 880 28.49 -11.99 1.40
C ALA A 880 28.54 -13.43 0.88
N SER A 881 29.47 -14.24 1.36
CA SER A 881 29.60 -15.65 0.96
C SER A 881 28.44 -16.52 1.47
N SER A 882 28.00 -16.29 2.72
CA SER A 882 26.95 -17.08 3.36
C SER A 882 25.58 -16.76 2.80
N TYR A 883 25.31 -15.48 2.50
CA TYR A 883 24.09 -15.02 1.83
C TYR A 883 23.98 -15.57 0.40
N ALA A 884 25.10 -15.63 -0.34
CA ALA A 884 25.15 -16.28 -1.65
C ALA A 884 24.81 -17.79 -1.57
N ARG A 885 25.32 -18.50 -0.55
CA ARG A 885 24.97 -19.91 -0.30
C ARG A 885 23.50 -20.08 0.09
N LEU A 886 23.00 -19.27 1.02
CA LEU A 886 21.59 -19.25 1.43
C LEU A 886 20.66 -19.10 0.23
N THR A 887 20.94 -18.11 -0.62
CA THR A 887 20.09 -17.77 -1.77
C THR A 887 20.24 -18.71 -2.98
N SER A 888 21.07 -19.75 -2.81
CA SER A 888 21.27 -20.84 -3.76
C SER A 888 20.62 -22.16 -3.29
N LEU A 889 19.97 -22.18 -2.12
CA LEU A 889 19.29 -23.36 -1.60
C LEU A 889 18.06 -23.71 -2.44
N GLY A 890 17.98 -24.94 -2.93
CA GLY A 890 16.78 -25.49 -3.57
C GLY A 890 16.26 -24.67 -4.78
N VAL A 891 17.14 -23.92 -5.45
CA VAL A 891 16.74 -23.01 -6.53
C VAL A 891 16.19 -23.78 -7.72
N LYS A 892 15.01 -23.38 -8.20
CA LYS A 892 14.40 -23.89 -9.42
C LYS A 892 14.88 -23.09 -10.63
N VAL A 893 15.18 -23.79 -11.73
CA VAL A 893 15.61 -23.17 -13.00
C VAL A 893 14.89 -23.83 -14.18
N GLY A 894 14.89 -23.16 -15.33
CA GLY A 894 14.34 -23.74 -16.56
C GLY A 894 12.85 -24.10 -16.42
N ALA A 895 12.56 -25.40 -16.51
CA ALA A 895 11.21 -25.98 -16.45
C ALA A 895 10.78 -26.43 -15.03
N ASP A 896 11.65 -26.33 -14.03
CA ASP A 896 11.38 -26.79 -12.66
C ASP A 896 10.50 -25.82 -11.85
N GLY A 897 10.09 -24.71 -12.47
CA GLY A 897 9.19 -23.71 -11.90
C GLY A 897 8.72 -22.72 -12.98
N GLU A 898 8.15 -21.60 -12.56
CA GLU A 898 7.58 -20.61 -13.48
C GLU A 898 8.05 -19.18 -13.22
N VAL A 899 7.56 -18.22 -14.02
CA VAL A 899 7.61 -16.79 -13.68
C VAL A 899 6.19 -16.36 -13.40
N ARG A 900 5.81 -16.25 -12.13
CA ARG A 900 4.45 -15.85 -11.75
C ARG A 900 4.20 -14.42 -12.18
N ARG A 901 3.01 -14.09 -12.69
CA ARG A 901 2.60 -12.70 -12.97
C ARG A 901 2.26 -11.95 -11.68
N THR A 902 1.71 -12.67 -10.70
CA THR A 902 1.44 -12.15 -9.35
C THR A 902 2.11 -13.05 -8.33
N CYS A 903 2.86 -12.50 -7.39
CA CYS A 903 3.62 -13.32 -6.44
C CYS A 903 2.75 -14.13 -5.49
N SER A 904 1.47 -13.77 -5.33
CA SER A 904 0.55 -14.46 -4.42
C SER A 904 -0.06 -15.76 -4.96
N SER A 905 0.16 -16.12 -6.23
CA SER A 905 -0.50 -17.27 -6.86
C SER A 905 0.29 -17.83 -8.04
N VAL A 906 0.23 -19.14 -8.25
CA VAL A 906 0.73 -19.80 -9.46
C VAL A 906 -0.03 -19.35 -10.71
N ASN A 907 0.55 -19.37 -11.91
CA ASN A 907 -0.10 -18.81 -13.11
C ASN A 907 -1.31 -19.62 -13.63
N GLY A 908 -1.40 -20.91 -13.29
CA GLY A 908 -2.52 -21.80 -13.66
C GLY A 908 -2.34 -22.54 -14.97
#